data_AF-A0A0S8K8Y1-F1
#
_entry.id   AF-A0A0S8K8Y1-F1
#
_cell.length_a   1.000
_cell.length_b   1.000
_cell.length_c   1.000
_cell.angle_alpha   90.00
_cell.angle_beta   90.00
_cell.angle_gamma   90.00
#
_symmetry.space_group_name_H-M   'P 1'
#
loop_
_entity.id
_entity.type
_entity.pdbx_description
1 polymer ?
#
loop_
_entity_poly.entity_id
_entity_poly.type
_entity_poly.pdbx_seq_one_letter_code
_entity_poly.pdbx_strand_id
1 'polypeptide(L)'
;VGGIVTVVGEAGIGKSRLVAEAHRKAGPDVQWVEGRCVSYGGSIAYLLWLDVLRGLLGVSLEDAPEEVDQALRERVRPLCPEHLDVYPYLAHLMSLPLDEELQSKLDEMDGADLKASTFGAVETLVQCVAEEQPLVLVCEDLHWADPTSLELVQRVLGLTDRVPMLLLCVMRPVKEHGSWKLSETAARDCAACHTDLVLDPLSADESQALVSNLLEIEDLPEVLRERILSRAEGNPFYVEEVIRSLIDRRAIVQDEATGHWMATREVGEIPIPDTLQGVLMARIDRLQEEAKRVLQMASVIGRVFLYRVLAAIAEEERRLNAHLSALQREEMIRERARIPELEYIFKHELTRETAYNGLLKKQRRVFHRQVAQALDTLFPEREEEQLGLLAYHWERAGDGEKAVHYLQRAGDQARLMYAHEEAIDYYQRALAFLKERGDPEPAARTLMKLGLTYHSAFSFRESRQAYAESFALWQRAQEMKPTGPPPPAPHELRLGQIEPQAELDPILALDLYSMTVLDALFSGLAQHGASMEVVPDVAHSWEVSEGGRKYIFHLRDDVRWSDGTPVTAHDFEFAWKRVPDPVAGTSDAAALYGVSLEVQALDAVTLLVELEEPAGYFLHLVALAGSYPVPQHAVQDHGEAWTAVGNIVTNGPFQLVAWQRGESMTLLRNPTYHGRANGNVERVRLSFPSGAGTEIADYEADKLDTMDITFRSAAEIDRLRQRYGGHYVLVPTLFTAFLGFSLSRPPFDQPKVRRAFVMATDRETMMEVNWRGYNSPALGGFIPPGMPGHSPGIALPYDPEHARQLLSEAGFPGGRGFPTVELMATTDPASRLASEYLQAQLNDNLGIDTAWEPTEFETYVRRIEKDPPHLFLWGWVADYPDPDNFLRECNIPAKTCWQNEDYDRLVEQARRIMNQEQRMVLYRQADRILIEEAPIMPVCYYRMHLLVKPWVKRYPGSWKDVVIEPH
;
A
#
# COMPACT_ATOMS: atom_id res chain seq x y z
N VAL A 1 12.75 -36.68 1.87
CA VAL A 1 11.76 -37.65 2.43
C VAL A 1 10.52 -37.67 1.56
N GLY A 2 10.00 -36.49 1.26
CA GLY A 2 9.16 -36.21 0.11
C GLY A 2 9.91 -36.16 -1.22
N GLY A 3 9.33 -35.46 -2.20
CA GLY A 3 9.92 -35.22 -3.52
C GLY A 3 9.28 -34.05 -4.27
N ILE A 4 9.87 -33.70 -5.41
CA ILE A 4 9.41 -32.61 -6.28
C ILE A 4 9.13 -33.19 -7.67
N VAL A 5 7.95 -32.93 -8.21
CA VAL A 5 7.59 -33.35 -9.57
C VAL A 5 7.20 -32.12 -10.37
N THR A 6 8.02 -31.77 -11.36
CA THR A 6 7.66 -30.75 -12.34
C THR A 6 6.86 -31.41 -13.46
N VAL A 7 5.60 -30.99 -13.66
CA VAL A 7 4.78 -31.43 -14.80
C VAL A 7 4.81 -30.34 -15.87
N VAL A 8 5.56 -30.59 -16.94
CA VAL A 8 5.73 -29.65 -18.07
C VAL A 8 4.96 -30.16 -19.27
N GLY A 9 4.24 -29.28 -19.96
CA GLY A 9 3.61 -29.63 -21.23
C GLY A 9 2.65 -28.57 -21.75
N GLU A 10 2.15 -28.79 -22.96
CA GLU A 10 1.29 -27.81 -23.63
C GLU A 10 -0.14 -27.74 -23.05
N ALA A 11 -0.90 -26.77 -23.55
CA ALA A 11 -2.30 -26.60 -23.17
C ALA A 11 -3.15 -27.79 -23.69
N GLY A 12 -3.96 -28.40 -22.81
CA GLY A 12 -4.84 -29.52 -23.16
C GLY A 12 -4.18 -30.90 -23.16
N ILE A 13 -2.85 -30.98 -23.00
CA ILE A 13 -2.07 -32.23 -23.03
C ILE A 13 -2.36 -33.22 -21.89
N GLY A 14 -3.20 -32.83 -20.93
CA GLY A 14 -3.62 -33.68 -19.81
C GLY A 14 -2.98 -33.37 -18.46
N LYS A 15 -2.17 -32.31 -18.29
CA LYS A 15 -1.54 -31.93 -17.01
C LYS A 15 -2.50 -32.00 -15.80
N SER A 16 -3.55 -31.18 -15.78
CA SER A 16 -4.53 -31.19 -14.68
C SER A 16 -5.35 -32.49 -14.61
N ARG A 17 -5.41 -33.29 -15.68
CA ARG A 17 -6.01 -34.64 -15.63
C ARG A 17 -5.07 -35.63 -14.93
N LEU A 18 -3.77 -35.59 -15.19
CA LEU A 18 -2.75 -36.36 -14.48
C LEU A 18 -2.76 -36.01 -12.98
N VAL A 19 -2.79 -34.72 -12.64
CA VAL A 19 -2.96 -34.21 -11.28
C VAL A 19 -4.25 -34.75 -10.64
N ALA A 20 -5.39 -34.73 -11.36
CA ALA A 20 -6.65 -35.27 -10.85
C ALA A 20 -6.77 -36.82 -10.83
N GLU A 21 -5.98 -37.55 -11.62
CA GLU A 21 -5.81 -39.01 -11.50
C GLU A 21 -4.90 -39.36 -10.32
N ALA A 22 -3.84 -38.57 -10.09
CA ALA A 22 -2.96 -38.71 -8.93
C ALA A 22 -3.74 -38.44 -7.64
N HIS A 23 -4.55 -37.39 -7.57
CA HIS A 23 -5.44 -37.12 -6.44
C HIS A 23 -6.43 -38.26 -6.20
N ARG A 24 -7.06 -38.83 -7.25
CA ARG A 24 -7.95 -39.99 -7.10
C ARG A 24 -7.26 -41.29 -6.69
N LYS A 25 -5.94 -41.40 -6.89
CA LYS A 25 -5.12 -42.53 -6.43
C LYS A 25 -4.43 -42.27 -5.09
N ALA A 26 -4.44 -41.03 -4.60
CA ALA A 26 -4.00 -40.72 -3.25
C ALA A 26 -4.91 -41.45 -2.25
N GLY A 27 -4.30 -41.98 -1.19
CA GLY A 27 -5.08 -42.58 -0.10
C GLY A 27 -5.87 -41.51 0.66
N PRO A 28 -6.89 -41.90 1.46
CA PRO A 28 -7.56 -40.97 2.37
C PRO A 28 -6.58 -40.37 3.40
N ASP A 29 -5.44 -41.04 3.60
CA ASP A 29 -4.36 -40.64 4.51
C ASP A 29 -3.39 -39.60 3.91
N VAL A 30 -3.74 -38.95 2.79
CA VAL A 30 -2.96 -37.88 2.13
C VAL A 30 -3.75 -36.57 2.12
N GLN A 31 -3.17 -35.47 2.61
CA GLN A 31 -3.76 -34.15 2.46
C GLN A 31 -3.41 -33.58 1.07
N TRP A 32 -4.39 -33.03 0.35
CA TRP A 32 -4.22 -32.49 -1.00
C TRP A 32 -4.61 -31.02 -1.05
N VAL A 33 -3.67 -30.16 -1.47
CA VAL A 33 -3.87 -28.71 -1.58
C VAL A 33 -3.42 -28.22 -2.96
N GLU A 34 -4.21 -27.35 -3.58
CA GLU A 34 -3.89 -26.72 -4.86
C GLU A 34 -3.89 -25.21 -4.71
N GLY A 35 -2.77 -24.56 -5.01
CA GLY A 35 -2.70 -23.12 -5.26
C GLY A 35 -2.61 -22.84 -6.75
N ARG A 36 -3.36 -21.86 -7.25
CA ARG A 36 -3.51 -21.60 -8.69
C ARG A 36 -3.11 -20.19 -9.07
N CYS A 37 -2.16 -20.07 -9.99
CA CYS A 37 -1.89 -18.80 -10.64
C CYS A 37 -2.98 -18.47 -11.67
N VAL A 38 -3.26 -17.17 -11.86
CA VAL A 38 -4.25 -16.66 -12.81
C VAL A 38 -3.58 -15.73 -13.81
N SER A 39 -4.09 -15.66 -15.06
CA SER A 39 -3.43 -14.95 -16.18
C SER A 39 -3.29 -13.42 -16.03
N TYR A 40 -3.71 -12.85 -14.91
CA TYR A 40 -3.56 -11.44 -14.52
C TYR A 40 -2.77 -11.26 -13.21
N GLY A 41 -2.37 -12.35 -12.56
CA GLY A 41 -1.76 -12.38 -11.24
C GLY A 41 -0.28 -12.01 -11.20
N GLY A 42 0.42 -12.00 -12.34
CA GLY A 42 1.88 -11.82 -12.40
C GLY A 42 2.41 -10.46 -11.90
N SER A 43 1.54 -9.49 -11.58
CA SER A 43 1.90 -8.23 -10.92
C SER A 43 1.25 -8.06 -9.53
N ILE A 44 0.62 -9.10 -8.99
CA ILE A 44 -0.05 -9.10 -7.68
C ILE A 44 0.77 -10.01 -6.77
N ALA A 45 1.52 -9.43 -5.84
CA ALA A 45 2.43 -10.16 -4.96
C ALA A 45 1.68 -11.25 -4.17
N TYR A 46 2.34 -12.40 -3.98
CA TYR A 46 1.88 -13.53 -3.17
C TYR A 46 0.59 -14.26 -3.63
N LEU A 47 0.05 -13.95 -4.82
CA LEU A 47 -1.30 -14.42 -5.19
C LEU A 47 -1.44 -15.96 -5.20
N LEU A 48 -0.38 -16.68 -5.55
CA LEU A 48 -0.34 -18.15 -5.45
C LEU A 48 -0.52 -18.63 -4.00
N TRP A 49 0.22 -18.00 -3.08
CA TRP A 49 0.26 -18.42 -1.68
C TRP A 49 -1.01 -18.06 -0.91
N LEU A 50 -1.67 -16.97 -1.30
CA LEU A 50 -3.01 -16.65 -0.83
C LEU A 50 -4.04 -17.72 -1.21
N ASP A 51 -3.91 -18.40 -2.36
CA ASP A 51 -4.77 -19.52 -2.74
C ASP A 51 -4.36 -20.83 -2.03
N VAL A 52 -3.06 -21.09 -1.87
CA VAL A 52 -2.53 -22.23 -1.07
C VAL A 52 -3.02 -22.18 0.37
N LEU A 53 -2.90 -21.02 1.05
CA LEU A 53 -3.31 -20.87 2.44
C LEU A 53 -4.81 -21.09 2.60
N ARG A 54 -5.63 -20.51 1.72
CA ARG A 54 -7.08 -20.79 1.70
C ARG A 54 -7.38 -22.28 1.56
N GLY A 55 -6.65 -22.99 0.70
CA GLY A 55 -6.74 -24.44 0.55
C GLY A 55 -6.29 -25.26 1.77
N LEU A 56 -5.28 -24.81 2.52
CA LEU A 56 -4.84 -25.44 3.78
C LEU A 56 -5.89 -25.25 4.89
N LEU A 57 -6.52 -24.08 4.95
CA LEU A 57 -7.52 -23.73 5.97
C LEU A 57 -8.94 -24.25 5.64
N GLY A 58 -9.26 -24.45 4.36
CA GLY A 58 -10.60 -24.85 3.91
C GLY A 58 -11.58 -23.68 3.73
N VAL A 59 -11.06 -22.46 3.52
CA VAL A 59 -11.79 -21.18 3.48
C VAL A 59 -11.82 -20.57 2.07
N SER A 60 -12.72 -19.62 1.83
CA SER A 60 -12.92 -18.95 0.54
C SER A 60 -12.25 -17.55 0.45
N LEU A 61 -12.40 -16.90 -0.71
CA LEU A 61 -12.02 -15.51 -0.96
C LEU A 61 -13.03 -14.50 -0.37
N GLU A 62 -14.23 -14.95 -0.03
CA GLU A 62 -15.36 -14.12 0.39
C GLU A 62 -15.78 -14.31 1.85
N ASP A 63 -15.18 -15.30 2.53
CA ASP A 63 -15.36 -15.53 3.96
C ASP A 63 -15.02 -14.25 4.73
N ALA A 64 -15.76 -13.99 5.81
CA ALA A 64 -15.51 -12.82 6.62
C ALA A 64 -14.10 -12.91 7.23
N PRO A 65 -13.36 -11.80 7.42
CA PRO A 65 -12.01 -11.87 7.97
C PRO A 65 -11.93 -12.62 9.31
N GLU A 66 -12.99 -12.55 10.11
CA GLU A 66 -13.17 -13.28 11.38
C GLU A 66 -13.34 -14.80 11.19
N GLU A 67 -14.00 -15.25 10.11
CA GLU A 67 -14.16 -16.67 9.77
C GLU A 67 -12.82 -17.26 9.29
N VAL A 68 -12.09 -16.50 8.46
CA VAL A 68 -10.76 -16.87 7.98
C VAL A 68 -9.75 -16.90 9.14
N ASP A 69 -9.81 -15.94 10.05
CA ASP A 69 -8.99 -15.92 11.27
C ASP A 69 -9.26 -17.12 12.17
N GLN A 70 -10.55 -17.42 12.44
CA GLN A 70 -10.91 -18.59 13.24
C GLN A 70 -10.35 -19.87 12.63
N ALA A 71 -10.50 -20.07 11.31
CA ALA A 71 -9.96 -21.23 10.62
C ALA A 71 -8.42 -21.30 10.69
N LEU A 72 -7.74 -20.15 10.56
CA LEU A 72 -6.29 -20.05 10.70
C LEU A 72 -5.82 -20.43 12.12
N ARG A 73 -6.46 -19.90 13.17
CA ARG A 73 -6.15 -20.24 14.57
C ARG A 73 -6.46 -21.70 14.89
N GLU A 74 -7.60 -22.23 14.43
CA GLU A 74 -7.98 -23.63 14.60
C GLU A 74 -7.04 -24.59 13.86
N ARG A 75 -6.38 -24.15 12.78
CA ARG A 75 -5.40 -24.95 12.04
C ARG A 75 -3.98 -24.85 12.60
N VAL A 76 -3.49 -23.66 12.92
CA VAL A 76 -2.12 -23.48 13.44
C VAL A 76 -1.97 -24.11 14.83
N ARG A 77 -2.96 -23.93 15.72
CA ARG A 77 -2.86 -24.33 17.13
C ARG A 77 -2.62 -25.82 17.40
N PRO A 78 -3.30 -26.78 16.73
CA PRO A 78 -3.03 -28.20 16.92
C PRO A 78 -1.84 -28.72 16.07
N LEU A 79 -1.57 -28.12 14.91
CA LEU A 79 -0.57 -28.64 13.96
C LEU A 79 0.85 -28.11 14.21
N CYS A 80 0.95 -26.85 14.61
CA CYS A 80 2.20 -26.16 14.91
C CYS A 80 2.28 -25.79 16.41
N PRO A 81 2.12 -26.73 17.37
CA PRO A 81 2.06 -26.39 18.80
C PRO A 81 3.37 -25.80 19.35
N GLU A 82 4.51 -26.10 18.72
CA GLU A 82 5.82 -25.50 19.04
C GLU A 82 6.13 -24.23 18.20
N HIS A 83 5.25 -23.89 17.25
CA HIS A 83 5.40 -22.80 16.27
C HIS A 83 4.13 -21.95 16.17
N LEU A 84 3.48 -21.65 17.30
CA LEU A 84 2.31 -20.77 17.33
C LEU A 84 2.63 -19.34 16.86
N ASP A 85 3.91 -18.98 16.89
CA ASP A 85 4.44 -17.69 16.47
C ASP A 85 4.41 -17.47 14.95
N VAL A 86 4.02 -18.48 14.15
CA VAL A 86 3.83 -18.35 12.69
C VAL A 86 2.48 -17.71 12.33
N TYR A 87 1.48 -17.85 13.19
CA TYR A 87 0.11 -17.36 12.96
C TYR A 87 0.06 -15.87 12.52
N PRO A 88 0.78 -14.93 13.17
CA PRO A 88 0.70 -13.52 12.83
C PRO A 88 1.08 -13.25 11.36
N TYR A 89 2.18 -13.84 10.90
CA TYR A 89 2.69 -13.59 9.54
C TYR A 89 1.72 -14.11 8.47
N LEU A 90 1.05 -15.22 8.76
CA LEU A 90 0.03 -15.81 7.89
C LEU A 90 -1.23 -14.94 7.85
N ALA A 91 -1.65 -14.41 9.00
CA ALA A 91 -2.80 -13.52 9.11
C ALA A 91 -2.55 -12.19 8.38
N HIS A 92 -1.41 -11.53 8.60
CA HIS A 92 -1.03 -10.32 7.85
C HIS A 92 -0.92 -10.58 6.35
N LEU A 93 -0.29 -11.67 5.93
CA LEU A 93 -0.24 -12.05 4.52
C LEU A 93 -1.65 -12.16 3.93
N MET A 94 -2.60 -12.75 4.67
CA MET A 94 -4.00 -12.88 4.27
C MET A 94 -4.86 -11.64 4.53
N SER A 95 -4.28 -10.52 4.98
CA SER A 95 -4.95 -9.27 5.35
C SER A 95 -6.05 -9.42 6.41
N LEU A 96 -5.82 -10.29 7.40
CA LEU A 96 -6.76 -10.55 8.49
C LEU A 96 -6.56 -9.55 9.65
N PRO A 97 -7.63 -9.17 10.37
CA PRO A 97 -7.50 -8.42 11.60
C PRO A 97 -6.78 -9.28 12.63
N LEU A 98 -5.72 -8.74 13.20
CA LEU A 98 -4.97 -9.34 14.27
C LEU A 98 -5.30 -8.67 15.60
N ASP A 99 -5.23 -9.44 16.68
CA ASP A 99 -5.33 -8.91 18.04
C ASP A 99 -4.15 -7.99 18.37
N GLU A 100 -4.30 -7.19 19.45
CA GLU A 100 -3.34 -6.16 19.84
C GLU A 100 -1.92 -6.66 19.65
N GLU A 101 -1.53 -7.68 20.41
CA GLU A 101 -0.21 -8.31 20.55
C GLU A 101 0.34 -8.99 19.28
N LEU A 102 -0.49 -9.32 18.28
CA LEU A 102 -0.02 -10.09 17.12
C LEU A 102 -0.02 -9.31 15.81
N GLN A 103 -0.89 -8.31 15.63
CA GLN A 103 -0.56 -7.19 14.72
C GLN A 103 0.76 -6.62 15.22
N SER A 104 0.80 -6.51 16.54
CA SER A 104 1.95 -6.19 17.36
C SER A 104 3.00 -7.28 17.46
N LYS A 105 3.44 -7.77 16.30
CA LYS A 105 4.75 -8.38 16.15
C LYS A 105 5.33 -8.18 14.74
N LEU A 106 4.50 -7.72 13.81
CA LEU A 106 4.68 -8.06 12.41
C LEU A 106 5.45 -7.02 11.66
N ASP A 107 4.91 -5.83 11.59
CA ASP A 107 5.65 -4.76 11.00
C ASP A 107 6.84 -4.36 11.94
N GLU A 108 6.99 -4.90 13.20
CA GLU A 108 8.29 -4.90 13.96
C GLU A 108 9.47 -5.46 13.13
N MET A 109 9.14 -6.02 11.98
CA MET A 109 9.93 -6.62 10.94
C MET A 109 9.70 -5.78 9.68
N ASP A 110 10.76 -5.34 8.99
CA ASP A 110 10.62 -4.48 7.81
C ASP A 110 10.07 -5.30 6.66
N GLY A 111 9.79 -4.67 5.53
CA GLY A 111 9.40 -5.40 4.32
C GLY A 111 10.32 -6.56 3.94
N ALA A 112 11.57 -6.63 4.41
CA ALA A 112 12.49 -7.75 4.17
C ALA A 112 12.42 -8.86 5.24
N ASP A 113 12.48 -8.54 6.54
CA ASP A 113 12.32 -9.48 7.66
C ASP A 113 10.88 -9.98 7.78
N LEU A 114 9.88 -9.13 7.55
CA LEU A 114 8.46 -9.47 7.44
C LEU A 114 8.24 -10.37 6.22
N LYS A 115 8.87 -10.08 5.06
CA LYS A 115 8.88 -11.02 3.93
C LYS A 115 9.56 -12.33 4.29
N ALA A 116 10.74 -12.30 4.91
CA ALA A 116 11.52 -13.49 5.28
C ALA A 116 10.83 -14.36 6.34
N SER A 117 10.05 -13.75 7.22
CA SER A 117 9.27 -14.40 8.29
C SER A 117 7.88 -14.81 7.84
N THR A 118 7.26 -14.08 6.90
CA THR A 118 6.09 -14.55 6.14
C THR A 118 6.45 -15.77 5.32
N PHE A 119 7.57 -15.73 4.61
CA PHE A 119 8.14 -16.88 3.92
C PHE A 119 8.41 -18.03 4.89
N GLY A 120 9.02 -17.75 6.06
CA GLY A 120 9.31 -18.75 7.10
C GLY A 120 8.07 -19.32 7.80
N ALA A 121 7.00 -18.55 7.93
CA ALA A 121 5.73 -18.96 8.52
C ALA A 121 4.94 -19.83 7.55
N VAL A 122 4.92 -19.49 6.25
CA VAL A 122 4.35 -20.34 5.20
C VAL A 122 5.16 -21.64 5.08
N GLU A 123 6.49 -21.56 5.09
CA GLU A 123 7.38 -22.73 5.12
C GLU A 123 7.09 -23.62 6.33
N THR A 124 7.02 -23.05 7.54
CA THR A 124 6.72 -23.80 8.78
C THR A 124 5.32 -24.40 8.79
N LEU A 125 4.27 -23.68 8.35
CA LEU A 125 2.92 -24.24 8.26
C LEU A 125 2.87 -25.44 7.28
N VAL A 126 3.49 -25.30 6.11
CA VAL A 126 3.60 -26.39 5.13
C VAL A 126 4.37 -27.58 5.75
N GLN A 127 5.41 -27.31 6.54
CA GLN A 127 6.15 -28.33 7.28
C GLN A 127 5.27 -29.07 8.30
N CYS A 128 4.61 -28.35 9.23
CA CYS A 128 3.72 -28.94 10.25
C CYS A 128 2.64 -29.82 9.62
N VAL A 129 1.97 -29.30 8.57
CA VAL A 129 0.90 -30.02 7.87
C VAL A 129 1.43 -31.31 7.24
N ALA A 130 2.60 -31.25 6.59
CA ALA A 130 3.23 -32.43 6.00
C ALA A 130 3.72 -33.46 7.06
N GLU A 131 4.04 -33.02 8.28
CA GLU A 131 4.47 -33.90 9.38
C GLU A 131 3.28 -34.59 10.09
N GLU A 132 2.13 -33.93 10.21
CA GLU A 132 0.88 -34.56 10.67
C GLU A 132 0.40 -35.61 9.64
N GLN A 133 0.32 -35.20 8.38
CA GLN A 133 -0.26 -36.00 7.31
C GLN A 133 0.51 -35.77 6.00
N PRO A 134 0.91 -36.82 5.25
CA PRO A 134 1.60 -36.66 3.98
C PRO A 134 0.88 -35.68 3.04
N LEU A 135 1.57 -34.59 2.69
CA LEU A 135 0.99 -33.45 1.97
C LEU A 135 1.34 -33.51 0.49
N VAL A 136 0.35 -33.42 -0.39
CA VAL A 136 0.56 -33.07 -1.79
C VAL A 136 0.18 -31.60 -1.98
N LEU A 137 1.18 -30.76 -2.28
CA LEU A 137 1.00 -29.36 -2.59
C LEU A 137 1.19 -29.15 -4.10
N VAL A 138 0.12 -28.75 -4.78
CA VAL A 138 0.12 -28.48 -6.22
C VAL A 138 0.19 -26.97 -6.47
N CYS A 139 1.22 -26.53 -7.18
CA CYS A 139 1.29 -25.19 -7.73
C CYS A 139 0.87 -25.27 -9.20
N GLU A 140 -0.40 -24.98 -9.47
CA GLU A 140 -1.00 -25.02 -10.82
C GLU A 140 -0.77 -23.72 -11.59
N ASP A 141 -0.59 -23.88 -12.91
CA ASP A 141 -0.41 -22.77 -13.86
C ASP A 141 0.76 -21.79 -13.54
N LEU A 142 1.87 -22.27 -12.93
CA LEU A 142 3.04 -21.47 -12.46
C LEU A 142 3.69 -20.48 -13.48
N HIS A 143 3.38 -20.62 -14.76
CA HIS A 143 3.76 -19.70 -15.83
C HIS A 143 2.99 -18.35 -15.78
N TRP A 144 2.12 -18.16 -14.77
CA TRP A 144 1.44 -16.91 -14.44
C TRP A 144 1.74 -16.39 -13.02
N ALA A 145 2.67 -17.01 -12.29
CA ALA A 145 3.03 -16.60 -10.93
C ALA A 145 3.77 -15.24 -10.92
N ASP A 146 3.50 -14.43 -9.90
CA ASP A 146 4.29 -13.22 -9.59
C ASP A 146 5.71 -13.60 -9.10
N PRO A 147 6.70 -12.69 -9.22
CA PRO A 147 8.09 -12.95 -8.81
C PRO A 147 8.20 -13.37 -7.34
N THR A 148 7.50 -12.65 -6.45
CA THR A 148 7.51 -12.89 -5.00
C THR A 148 6.95 -14.27 -4.64
N SER A 149 5.87 -14.73 -5.29
CA SER A 149 5.37 -16.10 -5.14
C SER A 149 6.36 -17.16 -5.60
N LEU A 150 7.06 -16.94 -6.73
CA LEU A 150 8.05 -17.89 -7.25
C LEU A 150 9.25 -18.06 -6.31
N GLU A 151 9.70 -16.97 -5.67
CA GLU A 151 10.75 -16.98 -4.66
C GLU A 151 10.36 -17.84 -3.44
N LEU A 152 9.11 -17.73 -2.97
CA LEU A 152 8.60 -18.56 -1.88
C LEU A 152 8.40 -20.04 -2.30
N VAL A 153 8.02 -20.33 -3.56
CA VAL A 153 8.07 -21.72 -4.07
C VAL A 153 9.50 -22.25 -4.06
N GLN A 154 10.48 -21.45 -4.48
CA GLN A 154 11.89 -21.85 -4.44
C GLN A 154 12.37 -22.20 -3.03
N ARG A 155 11.91 -21.46 -2.02
CA ARG A 155 12.20 -21.74 -0.60
C ARG A 155 11.58 -23.06 -0.13
N VAL A 156 10.31 -23.31 -0.48
CA VAL A 156 9.57 -24.53 -0.11
C VAL A 156 10.13 -25.81 -0.77
N LEU A 157 10.90 -25.71 -1.87
CA LEU A 157 11.63 -26.87 -2.45
C LEU A 157 12.48 -27.61 -1.40
N GLY A 158 13.14 -26.87 -0.49
CA GLY A 158 14.04 -27.42 0.53
C GLY A 158 13.34 -28.25 1.62
N LEU A 159 12.03 -28.11 1.80
CA LEU A 159 11.26 -28.92 2.74
C LEU A 159 11.12 -30.38 2.28
N THR A 160 11.14 -30.64 0.98
CA THR A 160 10.92 -31.98 0.42
C THR A 160 11.97 -33.00 0.87
N ASP A 161 13.18 -32.56 1.21
CA ASP A 161 14.20 -33.42 1.81
C ASP A 161 13.86 -33.85 3.25
N ARG A 162 13.13 -33.02 4.01
CA ARG A 162 12.88 -33.16 5.45
C ARG A 162 11.56 -33.86 5.77
N VAL A 163 10.45 -33.46 5.13
CA VAL A 163 9.09 -33.91 5.46
C VAL A 163 8.46 -34.77 4.35
N PRO A 164 7.44 -35.61 4.63
CA PRO A 164 6.81 -36.47 3.63
C PRO A 164 5.80 -35.69 2.77
N MET A 165 6.30 -34.74 1.97
CA MET A 165 5.50 -33.93 1.04
C MET A 165 5.82 -34.22 -0.43
N LEU A 166 4.85 -34.05 -1.32
CA LEU A 166 5.06 -34.00 -2.76
C LEU A 166 4.73 -32.60 -3.28
N LEU A 167 5.73 -31.88 -3.78
CA LEU A 167 5.52 -30.61 -4.46
C LEU A 167 5.29 -30.87 -5.96
N LEU A 168 4.09 -30.56 -6.47
CA LEU A 168 3.73 -30.67 -7.87
C LEU A 168 3.76 -29.30 -8.55
N CYS A 169 4.85 -29.01 -9.27
CA CYS A 169 5.01 -27.76 -10.02
C CYS A 169 4.47 -27.94 -11.45
N VAL A 170 3.27 -27.41 -11.75
CA VAL A 170 2.60 -27.60 -13.03
C VAL A 170 2.74 -26.35 -13.91
N MET A 171 3.36 -26.49 -15.09
CA MET A 171 3.62 -25.33 -15.96
C MET A 171 3.56 -25.61 -17.46
N ARG A 172 3.51 -24.53 -18.25
CA ARG A 172 3.74 -24.53 -19.70
C ARG A 172 5.25 -24.26 -19.95
N PRO A 173 5.84 -24.73 -21.08
CA PRO A 173 7.27 -24.59 -21.37
C PRO A 173 7.68 -23.17 -21.82
N VAL A 174 7.40 -22.15 -21.02
CA VAL A 174 7.71 -20.74 -21.29
C VAL A 174 9.08 -20.39 -20.68
N LYS A 175 10.13 -20.42 -21.51
CA LYS A 175 11.54 -20.32 -21.06
C LYS A 175 11.92 -18.95 -20.50
N GLU A 176 11.22 -17.91 -20.94
CA GLU A 176 11.45 -16.53 -20.53
C GLU A 176 10.87 -16.25 -19.12
N HIS A 177 9.96 -17.09 -18.62
CA HIS A 177 9.27 -16.90 -17.35
C HIS A 177 10.09 -17.41 -16.16
N GLY A 178 9.93 -16.80 -14.98
CA GLY A 178 10.66 -17.18 -13.76
C GLY A 178 10.42 -18.64 -13.33
N SER A 179 9.24 -19.20 -13.62
CA SER A 179 8.93 -20.62 -13.37
C SER A 179 9.85 -21.60 -14.10
N TRP A 180 10.42 -21.22 -15.25
CA TRP A 180 11.41 -22.06 -15.93
C TRP A 180 12.73 -22.13 -15.15
N LYS A 181 13.22 -20.97 -14.67
CA LYS A 181 14.41 -20.88 -13.80
C LYS A 181 14.21 -21.61 -12.47
N LEU A 182 13.00 -21.58 -11.92
CA LEU A 182 12.61 -22.37 -10.74
C LEU A 182 12.76 -23.88 -11.01
N SER A 183 12.30 -24.37 -12.16
CA SER A 183 12.47 -25.79 -12.53
C SER A 183 13.92 -26.18 -12.76
N GLU A 184 14.71 -25.32 -13.41
CA GLU A 184 16.17 -25.53 -13.55
C GLU A 184 16.89 -25.53 -12.19
N THR A 185 16.39 -24.74 -11.23
CA THR A 185 16.88 -24.69 -9.85
C THR A 185 16.51 -25.95 -9.07
N ALA A 186 15.27 -26.44 -9.17
CA ALA A 186 14.86 -27.72 -8.58
C ALA A 186 15.67 -28.91 -9.15
N ALA A 187 15.89 -28.94 -10.47
CA ALA A 187 16.69 -29.98 -11.13
C ALA A 187 18.18 -29.94 -10.75
N ARG A 188 18.72 -28.76 -10.41
CA ARG A 188 20.12 -28.58 -10.00
C ARG A 188 20.32 -28.88 -8.52
N ASP A 189 19.52 -28.27 -7.66
CA ASP A 189 19.76 -28.21 -6.21
C ASP A 189 19.05 -29.35 -5.47
N CYS A 190 17.96 -29.90 -6.03
CA CYS A 190 17.18 -31.00 -5.47
C CYS A 190 17.24 -32.28 -6.34
N ALA A 191 18.31 -32.46 -7.12
CA ALA A 191 18.46 -33.52 -8.13
C ALA A 191 18.23 -34.97 -7.64
N ALA A 192 18.31 -35.22 -6.33
CA ALA A 192 18.09 -36.54 -5.73
C ALA A 192 16.61 -36.86 -5.46
N CYS A 193 15.74 -35.85 -5.37
CA CYS A 193 14.32 -35.97 -5.05
C CYS A 193 13.39 -35.29 -6.08
N HIS A 194 13.97 -34.67 -7.11
CA HIS A 194 13.27 -34.06 -8.24
C HIS A 194 13.01 -35.05 -9.39
N THR A 195 11.90 -34.86 -10.11
CA THR A 195 11.54 -35.59 -11.34
C THR A 195 10.81 -34.68 -12.30
N ASP A 196 11.36 -34.51 -13.51
CA ASP A 196 10.66 -33.86 -14.63
C ASP A 196 9.74 -34.87 -15.35
N LEU A 197 8.45 -34.55 -15.40
CA LEU A 197 7.45 -35.21 -16.23
C LEU A 197 7.06 -34.29 -17.38
N VAL A 198 7.76 -34.44 -18.50
CA VAL A 198 7.37 -33.81 -19.77
C VAL A 198 6.23 -34.63 -20.38
N LEU A 199 5.07 -34.01 -20.57
CA LEU A 199 3.93 -34.61 -21.25
C LEU A 199 3.98 -34.27 -22.74
N ASP A 200 4.46 -35.24 -23.52
CA ASP A 200 4.40 -35.23 -24.97
C ASP A 200 2.96 -35.52 -25.49
N PRO A 201 2.63 -35.18 -26.75
CA PRO A 201 1.38 -35.60 -27.37
C PRO A 201 1.27 -37.12 -27.48
N LEU A 202 0.05 -37.64 -27.28
CA LEU A 202 -0.25 -39.06 -27.38
C LEU A 202 0.13 -39.61 -28.75
N SER A 203 0.69 -40.81 -28.77
CA SER A 203 0.87 -41.57 -30.01
C SER A 203 -0.47 -41.89 -30.69
N ALA A 204 -0.43 -42.34 -31.95
CA ALA A 204 -1.62 -42.76 -32.68
C ALA A 204 -2.37 -43.90 -31.94
N ASP A 205 -1.64 -44.88 -31.41
CA ASP A 205 -2.20 -46.03 -30.69
C ASP A 205 -2.85 -45.61 -29.36
N GLU A 206 -2.21 -44.71 -28.60
CA GLU A 206 -2.77 -44.16 -27.35
C GLU A 206 -3.98 -43.27 -27.60
N SER A 207 -3.94 -42.47 -28.67
CA SER A 207 -5.07 -41.65 -29.11
C SER A 207 -6.26 -42.53 -29.53
N GLN A 208 -6.00 -43.65 -30.22
CA GLN A 208 -7.03 -44.64 -30.57
C GLN A 208 -7.60 -45.37 -29.34
N ALA A 209 -6.75 -45.71 -28.36
CA ALA A 209 -7.18 -46.25 -27.09
C ALA A 209 -8.04 -45.24 -26.30
N LEU A 210 -7.68 -43.96 -26.30
CA LEU A 210 -8.47 -42.89 -25.67
C LEU A 210 -9.85 -42.76 -26.32
N VAL A 211 -9.94 -42.72 -27.65
CA VAL A 211 -11.24 -42.71 -28.36
C VAL A 211 -12.11 -43.89 -27.94
N SER A 212 -11.50 -45.09 -27.86
CA SER A 212 -12.24 -46.33 -27.55
C SER A 212 -12.66 -46.42 -26.07
N ASN A 213 -11.93 -45.79 -25.16
CA ASN A 213 -12.29 -45.70 -23.73
C ASN A 213 -13.33 -44.60 -23.45
N LEU A 214 -13.33 -43.52 -24.24
CA LEU A 214 -14.34 -42.44 -24.14
C LEU A 214 -15.68 -42.84 -24.77
N LEU A 215 -15.68 -43.82 -25.68
CA LEU A 215 -16.81 -44.25 -26.46
C LEU A 215 -16.85 -45.78 -26.56
N GLU A 216 -17.67 -46.41 -25.70
CA GLU A 216 -18.16 -47.78 -25.92
C GLU A 216 -19.16 -47.80 -27.10
N ILE A 217 -18.63 -47.57 -28.31
CA ILE A 217 -19.33 -47.66 -29.60
C ILE A 217 -18.84 -48.92 -30.33
N GLU A 218 -19.78 -49.78 -30.73
CA GLU A 218 -19.48 -50.90 -31.63
C GLU A 218 -19.32 -50.44 -33.10
N ASP A 219 -20.10 -49.45 -33.55
CA ASP A 219 -20.20 -48.99 -34.94
C ASP A 219 -19.67 -47.55 -35.21
N LEU A 220 -18.46 -47.17 -34.77
CA LEU A 220 -17.87 -45.87 -35.14
C LEU A 220 -17.20 -46.00 -36.53
N PRO A 221 -17.60 -45.24 -37.56
CA PRO A 221 -16.99 -45.39 -38.89
C PRO A 221 -15.49 -45.10 -38.86
N GLU A 222 -14.67 -46.03 -39.35
CA GLU A 222 -13.19 -45.89 -39.30
C GLU A 222 -12.69 -44.60 -39.97
N VAL A 223 -13.33 -44.16 -41.06
CA VAL A 223 -13.01 -42.87 -41.72
C VAL A 223 -13.22 -41.67 -40.77
N LEU A 224 -14.17 -41.75 -39.85
CA LEU A 224 -14.37 -40.72 -38.83
C LEU A 224 -13.34 -40.86 -37.70
N ARG A 225 -13.04 -42.09 -37.27
CA ARG A 225 -11.98 -42.38 -36.29
C ARG A 225 -10.64 -41.81 -36.74
N GLU A 226 -10.19 -42.14 -37.95
CA GLU A 226 -8.97 -41.61 -38.58
C GLU A 226 -8.99 -40.08 -38.68
N ARG A 227 -10.13 -39.46 -39.01
CA ARG A 227 -10.27 -38.00 -39.05
C ARG A 227 -10.15 -37.34 -37.67
N ILE A 228 -10.64 -37.96 -36.60
CA ILE A 228 -10.44 -37.45 -35.23
C ILE A 228 -8.96 -37.55 -34.87
N LEU A 229 -8.34 -38.71 -35.07
CA LEU A 229 -6.95 -38.97 -34.70
C LEU A 229 -5.96 -38.09 -35.48
N SER A 230 -6.15 -37.94 -36.79
CA SER A 230 -5.27 -37.12 -37.64
C SER A 230 -5.32 -35.62 -37.35
N ARG A 231 -6.41 -35.11 -36.75
CA ARG A 231 -6.55 -33.69 -36.37
C ARG A 231 -6.27 -33.41 -34.90
N ALA A 232 -6.26 -34.44 -34.05
CA ALA A 232 -5.95 -34.30 -32.64
C ALA A 232 -4.48 -34.00 -32.37
N GLU A 233 -3.57 -34.42 -33.27
CA GLU A 233 -2.11 -34.31 -33.11
C GLU A 233 -1.64 -34.81 -31.72
N GLY A 234 -2.30 -35.85 -31.18
CA GLY A 234 -2.02 -36.42 -29.87
C GLY A 234 -2.57 -35.65 -28.66
N ASN A 235 -3.34 -34.58 -28.85
CA ASN A 235 -3.92 -33.79 -27.74
C ASN A 235 -5.16 -34.49 -27.13
N PRO A 236 -5.14 -34.96 -25.86
CA PRO A 236 -6.26 -35.70 -25.27
C PRO A 236 -7.54 -34.87 -25.17
N PHE A 237 -7.41 -33.58 -24.81
CA PHE A 237 -8.55 -32.70 -24.63
C PHE A 237 -9.22 -32.35 -25.96
N TYR A 238 -8.47 -32.29 -27.07
CA TYR A 238 -9.05 -32.22 -28.41
C TYR A 238 -9.97 -33.42 -28.68
N VAL A 239 -9.50 -34.64 -28.41
CA VAL A 239 -10.27 -35.87 -28.65
C VAL A 239 -11.56 -35.86 -27.84
N GLU A 240 -11.47 -35.53 -26.54
CA GLU A 240 -12.63 -35.42 -25.64
C GLU A 240 -13.65 -34.39 -26.16
N GLU A 241 -13.21 -33.19 -26.55
CA GLU A 241 -14.09 -32.13 -27.01
C GLU A 241 -14.72 -32.40 -28.39
N VAL A 242 -14.03 -33.12 -29.30
CA VAL A 242 -14.64 -33.57 -30.57
C VAL A 242 -15.71 -34.61 -30.32
N ILE A 243 -15.44 -35.59 -29.46
CA ILE A 243 -16.42 -36.62 -29.06
C ILE A 243 -17.64 -35.97 -28.41
N ARG A 244 -17.43 -35.09 -27.43
CA ARG A 244 -18.50 -34.29 -26.79
C ARG A 244 -19.27 -33.48 -27.84
N SER A 245 -18.59 -32.83 -28.78
CA SER A 245 -19.25 -32.09 -29.88
C SER A 245 -20.10 -32.96 -30.81
N LEU A 246 -19.74 -34.23 -31.03
CA LEU A 246 -20.56 -35.20 -31.79
C LEU A 246 -21.79 -35.67 -31.00
N ILE A 247 -21.66 -35.88 -29.68
CA ILE A 247 -22.76 -36.20 -28.76
C ILE A 247 -23.75 -35.03 -28.71
N ASP A 248 -23.25 -33.81 -28.50
CA ASP A 248 -24.02 -32.56 -28.51
C ASP A 248 -24.82 -32.38 -29.84
N ARG A 249 -24.32 -32.89 -30.97
CA ARG A 249 -25.01 -32.88 -32.29
C ARG A 249 -26.04 -33.99 -32.47
N ARG A 250 -26.16 -34.92 -31.52
CA ARG A 250 -26.85 -36.22 -31.68
C ARG A 250 -26.34 -37.03 -32.88
N ALA A 251 -25.07 -36.84 -33.22
CA ALA A 251 -24.38 -37.60 -34.24
C ALA A 251 -23.88 -38.95 -33.70
N ILE A 252 -23.63 -38.97 -32.39
CA ILE A 252 -23.43 -40.16 -31.57
C ILE A 252 -24.50 -40.07 -30.48
N VAL A 253 -25.27 -41.13 -30.28
CA VAL A 253 -26.40 -41.19 -29.32
C VAL A 253 -26.30 -42.45 -28.49
N GLN A 254 -26.75 -42.39 -27.23
CA GLN A 254 -26.78 -43.57 -26.37
C GLN A 254 -28.11 -44.32 -26.57
N ASP A 255 -28.05 -45.64 -26.76
CA ASP A 255 -29.22 -46.50 -26.86
C ASP A 255 -29.85 -46.68 -25.46
N GLU A 256 -31.13 -46.32 -25.32
CA GLU A 256 -31.83 -46.30 -24.02
C GLU A 256 -32.07 -47.70 -23.42
N ALA A 257 -31.93 -48.78 -24.20
CA ALA A 257 -32.18 -50.16 -23.75
C ALA A 257 -30.90 -50.90 -23.33
N THR A 258 -29.75 -50.53 -23.92
CA THR A 258 -28.46 -51.21 -23.73
C THR A 258 -27.40 -50.34 -23.07
N GLY A 259 -27.52 -49.01 -23.15
CA GLY A 259 -26.52 -48.06 -22.66
C GLY A 259 -25.30 -47.90 -23.56
N HIS A 260 -25.21 -48.62 -24.68
CA HIS A 260 -24.12 -48.47 -25.65
C HIS A 260 -24.31 -47.23 -26.51
N TRP A 261 -23.20 -46.69 -27.02
CA TRP A 261 -23.22 -45.54 -27.91
C TRP A 261 -23.31 -46.01 -29.37
N MET A 262 -24.13 -45.34 -30.17
CA MET A 262 -24.35 -45.62 -31.58
C MET A 262 -24.12 -44.38 -32.43
N ALA A 263 -23.41 -44.55 -33.55
CA ALA A 263 -23.27 -43.51 -34.56
C ALA A 263 -24.55 -43.39 -35.42
N THR A 264 -25.02 -42.17 -35.66
CA THR A 264 -26.13 -41.93 -36.60
C THR A 264 -25.63 -41.85 -38.04
N ARG A 265 -26.55 -42.00 -39.01
CA ARG A 265 -26.20 -42.02 -40.45
C ARG A 265 -25.50 -40.77 -40.95
N GLU A 266 -25.66 -39.64 -40.26
CA GLU A 266 -25.12 -38.33 -40.64
C GLU A 266 -23.71 -38.08 -40.04
N VAL A 267 -23.21 -38.96 -39.16
CA VAL A 267 -21.95 -38.74 -38.42
C VAL A 267 -20.74 -38.48 -39.33
N GLY A 268 -20.71 -39.11 -40.51
CA GLY A 268 -19.60 -39.01 -41.46
C GLY A 268 -19.51 -37.65 -42.17
N GLU A 269 -20.63 -36.94 -42.31
CA GLU A 269 -20.71 -35.65 -43.01
C GLU A 269 -20.33 -34.46 -42.11
N ILE A 270 -20.20 -34.68 -40.80
CA ILE A 270 -19.92 -33.62 -39.85
C ILE A 270 -18.48 -33.12 -39.98
N PRO A 271 -18.25 -31.81 -40.16
CA PRO A 271 -16.91 -31.25 -40.16
C PRO A 271 -16.30 -31.30 -38.76
N ILE A 272 -15.07 -31.83 -38.68
CA ILE A 272 -14.24 -31.84 -37.47
C ILE A 272 -13.26 -30.66 -37.61
N PRO A 273 -13.27 -29.66 -36.70
CA PRO A 273 -12.38 -28.50 -36.78
C PRO A 273 -10.89 -28.85 -36.64
N ASP A 274 -10.04 -28.17 -37.41
CA ASP A 274 -8.61 -28.48 -37.52
C ASP A 274 -7.78 -28.15 -36.26
N THR A 275 -8.34 -27.48 -35.25
CA THR A 275 -7.63 -27.08 -34.02
C THR A 275 -8.51 -27.21 -32.78
N LEU A 276 -7.90 -27.44 -31.61
CA LEU A 276 -8.58 -27.51 -30.30
C LEU A 276 -9.43 -26.27 -30.03
N GLN A 277 -8.89 -25.08 -30.31
CA GLN A 277 -9.61 -23.82 -30.20
C GLN A 277 -10.82 -23.78 -31.14
N GLY A 278 -10.72 -24.34 -32.35
CA GLY A 278 -11.84 -24.47 -33.29
C GLY A 278 -12.93 -25.43 -32.81
N VAL A 279 -12.56 -26.52 -32.12
CA VAL A 279 -13.53 -27.46 -31.51
C VAL A 279 -14.29 -26.76 -30.38
N LEU A 280 -13.57 -26.13 -29.44
CA LEU A 280 -14.16 -25.36 -28.34
C LEU A 280 -15.05 -24.23 -28.85
N MET A 281 -14.60 -23.48 -29.86
CA MET A 281 -15.40 -22.43 -30.49
C MET A 281 -16.69 -23.00 -31.10
N ALA A 282 -16.61 -24.14 -31.81
CA ALA A 282 -17.78 -24.79 -32.38
C ALA A 282 -18.76 -25.36 -31.32
N ARG A 283 -18.34 -25.55 -30.06
CA ARG A 283 -19.25 -25.82 -28.93
C ARG A 283 -19.86 -24.53 -28.40
N ILE A 284 -19.05 -23.49 -28.16
CA ILE A 284 -19.48 -22.17 -27.69
C ILE A 284 -20.48 -21.51 -28.68
N ASP A 285 -20.28 -21.69 -29.99
CA ASP A 285 -21.15 -21.17 -31.05
C ASP A 285 -22.52 -21.89 -31.15
N ARG A 286 -22.69 -23.04 -30.50
CA ARG A 286 -23.98 -23.77 -30.44
C ARG A 286 -24.80 -23.46 -29.20
N LEU A 287 -24.21 -22.78 -28.21
CA LEU A 287 -24.94 -22.26 -27.06
C LEU A 287 -26.00 -21.26 -27.53
N GLN A 288 -27.13 -21.22 -26.84
CA GLN A 288 -28.11 -20.14 -27.01
C GLN A 288 -27.41 -18.78 -26.81
N GLU A 289 -27.70 -17.80 -27.66
CA GLU A 289 -26.94 -16.54 -27.75
C GLU A 289 -26.80 -15.81 -26.39
N GLU A 290 -27.84 -15.81 -25.56
CA GLU A 290 -27.78 -15.23 -24.21
C GLU A 290 -26.89 -16.05 -23.26
N ALA A 291 -26.93 -17.38 -23.32
CA ALA A 291 -26.04 -18.24 -22.52
C ALA A 291 -24.58 -18.12 -22.98
N LYS A 292 -24.34 -18.04 -24.30
CA LYS A 292 -23.05 -17.74 -24.91
C LYS A 292 -22.49 -16.41 -24.39
N ARG A 293 -23.34 -15.38 -24.34
CA ARG A 293 -22.98 -14.05 -23.82
C ARG A 293 -22.65 -14.08 -22.33
N VAL A 294 -23.40 -14.82 -21.51
CA VAL A 294 -23.10 -15.05 -20.08
C VAL A 294 -21.75 -15.75 -19.89
N LEU A 295 -21.46 -16.80 -20.68
CA LEU A 295 -20.16 -17.48 -20.65
C LEU A 295 -19.01 -16.54 -21.03
N GLN A 296 -19.21 -15.69 -22.03
CA GLN A 296 -18.24 -14.68 -22.44
C GLN A 296 -18.01 -13.60 -21.37
N MET A 297 -19.07 -13.11 -20.72
CA MET A 297 -18.97 -12.19 -19.57
C MET A 297 -18.16 -12.82 -18.42
N ALA A 298 -18.53 -14.04 -18.02
CA ALA A 298 -17.80 -14.81 -17.01
C ALA A 298 -16.30 -14.98 -17.37
N SER A 299 -15.98 -15.23 -18.64
CA SER A 299 -14.60 -15.42 -19.09
C SER A 299 -13.70 -14.19 -18.92
N VAL A 300 -14.31 -13.01 -18.80
CA VAL A 300 -13.65 -11.72 -18.56
C VAL A 300 -13.46 -11.45 -17.06
N ILE A 301 -14.37 -11.93 -16.20
CA ILE A 301 -14.20 -11.86 -14.73
C ILE A 301 -13.01 -12.73 -14.32
N GLY A 302 -13.02 -14.01 -14.66
CA GLY A 302 -11.98 -14.94 -14.22
C GLY A 302 -12.29 -16.41 -14.49
N ARG A 303 -11.38 -17.30 -14.08
CA ARG A 303 -11.60 -18.76 -14.09
C ARG A 303 -12.59 -19.17 -13.01
N VAL A 304 -12.47 -18.54 -11.85
CA VAL A 304 -13.47 -18.47 -10.78
C VAL A 304 -14.16 -17.12 -10.90
N PHE A 305 -15.47 -17.07 -10.68
CA PHE A 305 -16.24 -15.83 -10.68
C PHE A 305 -17.45 -15.92 -9.76
N LEU A 306 -17.74 -14.78 -9.12
CA LEU A 306 -18.81 -14.60 -8.17
C LEU A 306 -20.15 -14.39 -8.89
N TYR A 307 -21.23 -14.97 -8.35
CA TYR A 307 -22.56 -14.72 -8.90
C TYR A 307 -22.90 -13.22 -8.86
N ARG A 308 -22.62 -12.49 -7.76
CA ARG A 308 -22.94 -11.05 -7.66
C ARG A 308 -22.25 -10.18 -8.72
N VAL A 309 -20.97 -10.44 -9.00
CA VAL A 309 -20.20 -9.69 -10.01
C VAL A 309 -20.72 -9.98 -11.41
N LEU A 310 -21.04 -11.24 -11.71
CA LEU A 310 -21.66 -11.61 -12.99
C LEU A 310 -23.09 -11.04 -13.13
N ALA A 311 -23.87 -11.02 -12.05
CA ALA A 311 -25.22 -10.46 -12.02
C ALA A 311 -25.21 -8.94 -12.25
N ALA A 312 -24.27 -8.21 -11.64
CA ALA A 312 -24.11 -6.77 -11.83
C ALA A 312 -23.80 -6.35 -13.28
N ILE A 313 -23.21 -7.24 -14.09
CA ILE A 313 -22.87 -6.98 -15.50
C ILE A 313 -23.84 -7.64 -16.50
N ALA A 314 -24.76 -8.50 -16.03
CA ALA A 314 -25.74 -9.20 -16.87
C ALA A 314 -27.04 -8.39 -17.01
N GLU A 315 -27.54 -8.23 -18.24
CA GLU A 315 -28.69 -7.37 -18.54
C GLU A 315 -30.05 -7.91 -18.04
N GLU A 316 -30.16 -9.22 -17.77
CA GLU A 316 -31.40 -9.86 -17.26
C GLU A 316 -31.12 -10.83 -16.10
N GLU A 317 -30.87 -10.31 -14.90
CA GLU A 317 -30.64 -11.10 -13.68
C GLU A 317 -31.68 -12.23 -13.47
N ARG A 318 -32.97 -11.96 -13.73
CA ARG A 318 -34.07 -12.93 -13.58
C ARG A 318 -33.93 -14.18 -14.46
N ARG A 319 -33.13 -14.13 -15.53
CA ARG A 319 -32.83 -15.28 -16.41
C ARG A 319 -31.41 -15.81 -16.24
N LEU A 320 -30.52 -15.10 -15.54
CA LEU A 320 -29.12 -15.49 -15.35
C LEU A 320 -28.99 -16.94 -14.81
N ASN A 321 -29.79 -17.31 -13.81
CA ASN A 321 -29.83 -18.68 -13.27
C ASN A 321 -30.20 -19.75 -14.31
N ALA A 322 -31.08 -19.43 -15.27
CA ALA A 322 -31.43 -20.36 -16.35
C ALA A 322 -30.29 -20.51 -17.37
N HIS A 323 -29.56 -19.43 -17.64
CA HIS A 323 -28.37 -19.46 -18.50
C HIS A 323 -27.20 -20.19 -17.83
N LEU A 324 -26.93 -19.95 -16.54
CA LEU A 324 -25.94 -20.71 -15.76
C LEU A 324 -26.30 -22.20 -15.72
N SER A 325 -27.57 -22.55 -15.49
CA SER A 325 -28.07 -23.93 -15.58
C SER A 325 -27.92 -24.55 -16.98
N ALA A 326 -27.94 -23.75 -18.04
CA ALA A 326 -27.63 -24.21 -19.39
C ALA A 326 -26.13 -24.46 -19.56
N LEU A 327 -25.28 -23.52 -19.15
CA LEU A 327 -23.82 -23.65 -19.22
C LEU A 327 -23.28 -24.83 -18.38
N GLN A 328 -23.93 -25.17 -17.28
CA GLN A 328 -23.64 -26.38 -16.49
C GLN A 328 -24.03 -27.66 -17.24
N ARG A 329 -25.20 -27.70 -17.90
CA ARG A 329 -25.63 -28.85 -18.72
C ARG A 329 -24.73 -29.08 -19.93
N GLU A 330 -24.21 -28.00 -20.52
CA GLU A 330 -23.25 -28.02 -21.64
C GLU A 330 -21.80 -28.25 -21.17
N GLU A 331 -21.60 -28.52 -19.87
CA GLU A 331 -20.31 -28.77 -19.20
C GLU A 331 -19.26 -27.65 -19.35
N MET A 332 -19.69 -26.40 -19.60
CA MET A 332 -18.79 -25.25 -19.77
C MET A 332 -18.27 -24.74 -18.42
N ILE A 333 -19.16 -24.70 -17.42
CA ILE A 333 -18.89 -24.26 -16.05
C ILE A 333 -19.45 -25.28 -15.05
N ARG A 334 -18.97 -25.22 -13.82
CA ARG A 334 -19.58 -25.88 -12.66
C ARG A 334 -19.66 -24.91 -11.49
N GLU A 335 -20.48 -25.25 -10.53
CA GLU A 335 -20.52 -24.58 -9.23
C GLU A 335 -19.25 -24.93 -8.44
N ARG A 336 -18.68 -23.97 -7.69
CA ARG A 336 -17.52 -24.17 -6.82
C ARG A 336 -17.93 -24.15 -5.34
N ALA A 337 -18.68 -23.13 -4.94
CA ALA A 337 -19.15 -22.91 -3.57
C ALA A 337 -20.56 -22.30 -3.57
N ARG A 338 -21.26 -22.40 -2.43
CA ARG A 338 -22.60 -21.78 -2.19
C ARG A 338 -22.68 -20.91 -0.94
N ILE A 339 -21.71 -21.04 -0.05
CA ILE A 339 -21.65 -20.42 1.27
C ILE A 339 -20.18 -19.98 1.44
N PRO A 340 -19.92 -18.74 1.88
CA PRO A 340 -20.89 -17.68 2.18
C PRO A 340 -21.64 -17.16 0.94
N GLU A 341 -21.06 -17.27 -0.27
CA GLU A 341 -21.70 -16.89 -1.53
C GLU A 341 -21.63 -17.98 -2.63
N LEU A 342 -22.32 -17.72 -3.73
CA LEU A 342 -22.44 -18.60 -4.89
C LEU A 342 -21.32 -18.33 -5.90
N GLU A 343 -20.30 -19.19 -5.88
CA GLU A 343 -19.18 -19.18 -6.82
C GLU A 343 -19.37 -20.18 -7.97
N TYR A 344 -18.93 -19.78 -9.17
CA TYR A 344 -18.80 -20.68 -10.32
C TYR A 344 -17.35 -20.74 -10.80
N ILE A 345 -17.00 -21.85 -11.44
CA ILE A 345 -15.69 -22.08 -12.05
C ILE A 345 -15.82 -22.70 -13.45
N PHE A 346 -15.00 -22.25 -14.40
CA PHE A 346 -14.87 -22.89 -15.71
C PHE A 346 -14.35 -24.33 -15.56
N LYS A 347 -14.96 -25.29 -16.28
CA LYS A 347 -14.54 -26.70 -16.21
C LYS A 347 -13.09 -26.89 -16.68
N HIS A 348 -12.68 -26.12 -17.70
CA HIS A 348 -11.32 -26.07 -18.22
C HIS A 348 -10.89 -24.63 -18.51
N GLU A 349 -9.63 -24.29 -18.19
CA GLU A 349 -9.09 -22.95 -18.44
C GLU A 349 -9.05 -22.63 -19.95
N LEU A 350 -8.81 -23.61 -20.81
CA LEU A 350 -8.91 -23.48 -22.27
C LEU A 350 -10.31 -23.09 -22.76
N THR A 351 -11.38 -23.49 -22.05
CA THR A 351 -12.75 -23.06 -22.37
C THR A 351 -12.92 -21.58 -22.04
N ARG A 352 -12.36 -21.11 -20.91
CA ARG A 352 -12.30 -19.68 -20.56
C ARG A 352 -11.47 -18.90 -21.57
N GLU A 353 -10.24 -19.34 -21.85
CA GLU A 353 -9.36 -18.73 -22.85
C GLU A 353 -10.04 -18.67 -24.22
N THR A 354 -10.77 -19.70 -24.64
CA THR A 354 -11.47 -19.72 -25.94
C THR A 354 -12.68 -18.79 -25.95
N ALA A 355 -13.49 -18.77 -24.89
CA ALA A 355 -14.61 -17.82 -24.75
C ALA A 355 -14.12 -16.37 -24.75
N TYR A 356 -13.06 -16.09 -23.97
CA TYR A 356 -12.40 -14.78 -23.93
C TYR A 356 -11.77 -14.42 -25.28
N ASN A 357 -11.12 -15.36 -25.95
CA ASN A 357 -10.47 -15.11 -27.23
C ASN A 357 -11.44 -15.01 -28.42
N GLY A 358 -12.61 -15.63 -28.32
CA GLY A 358 -13.71 -15.46 -29.28
C GLY A 358 -14.36 -14.07 -29.23
N LEU A 359 -14.20 -13.33 -28.14
CA LEU A 359 -14.69 -11.96 -28.06
C LEU A 359 -13.88 -11.02 -28.98
N LEU A 360 -14.60 -10.21 -29.74
CA LEU A 360 -14.01 -9.08 -30.48
C LEU A 360 -13.35 -8.12 -29.48
N LYS A 361 -12.23 -7.49 -29.87
CA LYS A 361 -11.51 -6.53 -29.00
C LYS A 361 -12.43 -5.44 -28.40
N LYS A 362 -13.43 -4.99 -29.16
CA LYS A 362 -14.46 -4.05 -28.69
C LYS A 362 -15.33 -4.61 -27.56
N GLN A 363 -15.76 -5.87 -27.64
CA GLN A 363 -16.57 -6.51 -26.61
C GLN A 363 -15.77 -6.79 -25.33
N ARG A 364 -14.51 -7.25 -25.46
CA ARG A 364 -13.62 -7.42 -24.29
C ARG A 364 -13.47 -6.13 -23.50
N ARG A 365 -13.25 -5.00 -24.20
CA ARG A 365 -13.16 -3.67 -23.56
C ARG A 365 -14.44 -3.29 -22.80
N VAL A 366 -15.62 -3.57 -23.38
CA VAL A 366 -16.92 -3.33 -22.73
C VAL A 366 -17.07 -4.18 -21.47
N PHE A 367 -16.83 -5.49 -21.56
CA PHE A 367 -16.96 -6.39 -20.41
C PHE A 367 -15.93 -6.08 -19.31
N HIS A 368 -14.67 -5.78 -19.65
CA HIS A 368 -13.68 -5.37 -18.65
C HIS A 368 -14.08 -4.08 -17.92
N ARG A 369 -14.64 -3.07 -18.63
CA ARG A 369 -15.19 -1.87 -18.00
C ARG A 369 -16.33 -2.20 -17.06
N GLN A 370 -17.27 -3.05 -17.48
CA GLN A 370 -18.42 -3.43 -16.65
C GLN A 370 -17.98 -4.19 -15.38
N VAL A 371 -16.98 -5.10 -15.48
CA VAL A 371 -16.42 -5.78 -14.31
C VAL A 371 -15.75 -4.80 -13.35
N ALA A 372 -14.94 -3.86 -13.87
CA ALA A 372 -14.29 -2.85 -13.03
C ALA A 372 -15.31 -1.97 -12.28
N GLN A 373 -16.38 -1.55 -12.98
CA GLN A 373 -17.50 -0.80 -12.38
C GLN A 373 -18.27 -1.62 -11.33
N ALA A 374 -18.45 -2.92 -11.56
CA ALA A 374 -19.09 -3.81 -10.60
C ALA A 374 -18.23 -3.97 -9.33
N LEU A 375 -16.91 -4.10 -9.46
CA LEU A 375 -15.98 -4.15 -8.32
C LEU A 375 -16.02 -2.83 -7.53
N ASP A 376 -15.83 -1.68 -8.19
CA ASP A 376 -15.93 -0.33 -7.59
C ASP A 376 -17.26 -0.12 -6.81
N THR A 377 -18.37 -0.74 -7.26
CA THR A 377 -19.71 -0.52 -6.69
C THR A 377 -20.09 -1.52 -5.59
N LEU A 378 -19.64 -2.77 -5.70
CA LEU A 378 -20.01 -3.85 -4.78
C LEU A 378 -19.09 -3.97 -3.56
N PHE A 379 -17.90 -3.37 -3.62
CA PHE A 379 -16.86 -3.47 -2.58
C PHE A 379 -16.16 -2.13 -2.27
N PRO A 380 -16.87 -1.00 -2.08
CA PRO A 380 -16.24 0.31 -1.90
C PRO A 380 -15.33 0.37 -0.66
N GLU A 381 -15.63 -0.41 0.38
CA GLU A 381 -14.79 -0.55 1.57
C GLU A 381 -13.50 -1.36 1.38
N ARG A 382 -13.39 -2.14 0.29
CA ARG A 382 -12.20 -2.97 -0.03
C ARG A 382 -11.41 -2.46 -1.24
N GLU A 383 -11.59 -1.18 -1.63
CA GLU A 383 -10.93 -0.61 -2.81
C GLU A 383 -9.39 -0.70 -2.73
N GLU A 384 -8.82 -0.53 -1.53
CA GLU A 384 -7.36 -0.58 -1.30
C GLU A 384 -6.78 -2.00 -1.36
N GLU A 385 -7.58 -3.03 -1.05
CA GLU A 385 -7.21 -4.44 -1.22
C GLU A 385 -7.22 -4.86 -2.71
N GLN A 386 -8.02 -4.18 -3.53
CA GLN A 386 -8.30 -4.58 -4.92
C GLN A 386 -7.61 -3.71 -5.97
N LEU A 387 -6.72 -2.77 -5.60
CA LEU A 387 -6.08 -1.82 -6.51
C LEU A 387 -5.42 -2.49 -7.74
N GLY A 388 -4.72 -3.62 -7.54
CA GLY A 388 -4.10 -4.38 -8.63
C GLY A 388 -5.11 -5.02 -9.60
N LEU A 389 -6.25 -5.50 -9.09
CA LEU A 389 -7.33 -6.09 -9.89
C LEU A 389 -8.09 -5.00 -10.67
N LEU A 390 -8.44 -3.90 -9.99
CA LEU A 390 -9.06 -2.73 -10.61
C LEU A 390 -8.17 -2.16 -11.72
N ALA A 391 -6.87 -2.01 -11.46
CA ALA A 391 -5.90 -1.61 -12.47
C ALA A 391 -5.91 -2.52 -13.71
N TYR A 392 -5.89 -3.85 -13.53
CA TYR A 392 -5.98 -4.82 -14.63
C TYR A 392 -7.26 -4.67 -15.45
N HIS A 393 -8.44 -4.57 -14.81
CA HIS A 393 -9.69 -4.44 -15.55
C HIS A 393 -9.82 -3.09 -16.27
N TRP A 394 -9.41 -1.98 -15.65
CA TRP A 394 -9.44 -0.67 -16.30
C TRP A 394 -8.42 -0.53 -17.44
N GLU A 395 -7.23 -1.11 -17.31
CA GLU A 395 -6.25 -1.26 -18.40
C GLU A 395 -6.85 -2.04 -19.59
N ARG A 396 -7.44 -3.22 -19.32
CA ARG A 396 -8.02 -4.08 -20.36
C ARG A 396 -9.32 -3.51 -20.96
N ALA A 397 -10.02 -2.62 -20.24
CA ALA A 397 -11.09 -1.80 -20.78
C ALA A 397 -10.59 -0.78 -21.84
N GLY A 398 -9.29 -0.47 -21.84
CA GLY A 398 -8.73 0.65 -22.60
C GLY A 398 -9.18 2.00 -22.05
N ASP A 399 -9.49 2.06 -20.76
CA ASP A 399 -9.90 3.28 -20.08
C ASP A 399 -8.67 3.97 -19.47
N GLY A 400 -7.92 4.67 -20.31
CA GLY A 400 -6.61 5.22 -19.94
C GLY A 400 -6.62 6.31 -18.85
N GLU A 401 -7.78 6.67 -18.29
CA GLU A 401 -7.88 7.57 -17.13
C GLU A 401 -7.97 6.75 -15.85
N LYS A 402 -8.99 5.90 -15.76
CA LYS A 402 -9.15 4.96 -14.65
C LYS A 402 -7.97 4.00 -14.53
N ALA A 403 -7.42 3.50 -15.65
CA ALA A 403 -6.24 2.63 -15.63
C ALA A 403 -5.04 3.31 -14.96
N VAL A 404 -4.73 4.55 -15.35
CA VAL A 404 -3.62 5.32 -14.75
C VAL A 404 -3.85 5.55 -13.26
N HIS A 405 -5.07 5.92 -12.85
CA HIS A 405 -5.42 6.14 -11.44
C HIS A 405 -5.13 4.91 -10.57
N TYR A 406 -5.62 3.73 -10.94
CA TYR A 406 -5.40 2.51 -10.15
C TYR A 406 -3.98 1.96 -10.28
N LEU A 407 -3.35 2.05 -11.46
CA LEU A 407 -1.94 1.67 -11.63
C LEU A 407 -1.02 2.54 -10.75
N GLN A 408 -1.23 3.86 -10.70
CA GLN A 408 -0.45 4.74 -9.82
C GLN A 408 -0.66 4.41 -8.34
N ARG A 409 -1.90 4.19 -7.89
CA ARG A 409 -2.18 3.83 -6.49
C ARG A 409 -1.65 2.45 -6.11
N ALA A 410 -1.77 1.44 -6.97
CA ALA A 410 -1.16 0.13 -6.75
C ALA A 410 0.38 0.21 -6.70
N GLY A 411 0.99 1.04 -7.56
CA GLY A 411 2.42 1.33 -7.51
C GLY A 411 2.85 2.07 -6.24
N ASP A 412 2.05 3.04 -5.77
CA ASP A 412 2.29 3.74 -4.50
C ASP A 412 2.20 2.77 -3.31
N GLN A 413 1.15 1.94 -3.24
CA GLN A 413 0.99 0.91 -2.22
C GLN A 413 2.16 -0.08 -2.23
N ALA A 414 2.51 -0.63 -3.39
CA ALA A 414 3.64 -1.56 -3.55
C ALA A 414 4.98 -0.92 -3.14
N ARG A 415 5.18 0.38 -3.46
CA ARG A 415 6.37 1.14 -3.07
C ARG A 415 6.48 1.32 -1.55
N LEU A 416 5.36 1.57 -0.87
CA LEU A 416 5.30 1.65 0.60
C LEU A 416 5.53 0.27 1.25
N MET A 417 5.01 -0.80 0.64
CA MET A 417 5.15 -2.20 1.09
C MET A 417 6.48 -2.86 0.68
N TYR A 418 7.48 -2.12 0.19
CA TYR A 418 8.77 -2.65 -0.29
C TYR A 418 8.73 -3.65 -1.45
N ALA A 419 7.56 -3.85 -2.07
CA ALA A 419 7.38 -4.57 -3.32
C ALA A 419 7.86 -3.72 -4.50
N HIS A 420 9.17 -3.42 -4.54
CA HIS A 420 9.76 -2.48 -5.48
C HIS A 420 9.64 -2.95 -6.94
N GLU A 421 9.75 -4.25 -7.23
CA GLU A 421 9.60 -4.76 -8.60
C GLU A 421 8.16 -4.57 -9.11
N GLU A 422 7.17 -4.88 -8.28
CA GLU A 422 5.75 -4.69 -8.56
C GLU A 422 5.41 -3.19 -8.69
N ALA A 423 5.96 -2.33 -7.82
CA ALA A 423 5.81 -0.87 -7.92
C ALA A 423 6.37 -0.32 -9.24
N ILE A 424 7.54 -0.81 -9.66
CA ILE A 424 8.17 -0.47 -10.94
C ILE A 424 7.28 -0.89 -12.12
N ASP A 425 6.73 -2.11 -12.14
CA ASP A 425 5.80 -2.56 -13.19
C ASP A 425 4.56 -1.67 -13.27
N TYR A 426 3.93 -1.38 -12.13
CA TYR A 426 2.74 -0.53 -12.06
C TYR A 426 3.00 0.88 -12.61
N TYR A 427 4.10 1.54 -12.22
CA TYR A 427 4.45 2.85 -12.75
C TYR A 427 4.83 2.82 -14.25
N GLN A 428 5.52 1.77 -14.71
CA GLN A 428 5.85 1.61 -16.14
C GLN A 428 4.58 1.41 -17.01
N ARG A 429 3.60 0.64 -16.54
CA ARG A 429 2.30 0.46 -17.21
C ARG A 429 1.48 1.74 -17.22
N ALA A 430 1.45 2.50 -16.12
CA ALA A 430 0.80 3.82 -16.09
C ALA A 430 1.46 4.78 -17.11
N LEU A 431 2.78 4.77 -17.21
CA LEU A 431 3.53 5.58 -18.18
C LEU A 431 3.20 5.25 -19.64
N ALA A 432 2.91 3.99 -19.98
CA ALA A 432 2.50 3.62 -21.33
C ALA A 432 1.22 4.37 -21.75
N PHE A 433 0.19 4.36 -20.90
CA PHE A 433 -1.07 5.08 -21.14
C PHE A 433 -0.87 6.59 -21.23
N LEU A 434 -0.07 7.16 -20.32
CA LEU A 434 0.18 8.61 -20.28
C LEU A 434 0.96 9.10 -21.52
N LYS A 435 1.92 8.31 -22.00
CA LYS A 435 2.66 8.56 -23.24
C LYS A 435 1.76 8.40 -24.49
N GLU A 436 0.86 7.43 -24.53
CA GLU A 436 -0.13 7.26 -25.62
C GLU A 436 -1.13 8.43 -25.68
N ARG A 437 -1.65 8.85 -24.53
CA ARG A 437 -2.58 9.98 -24.41
C ARG A 437 -1.92 11.34 -24.74
N GLY A 438 -0.61 11.44 -24.58
CA GLY A 438 0.14 12.68 -24.76
C GLY A 438 0.00 13.64 -23.58
N ASP A 439 -0.14 13.10 -22.36
CA ASP A 439 -0.31 13.87 -21.11
C ASP A 439 1.05 14.02 -20.39
N PRO A 440 1.83 15.08 -20.69
CA PRO A 440 3.23 15.16 -20.27
C PRO A 440 3.41 15.38 -18.77
N GLU A 441 2.52 16.12 -18.10
CA GLU A 441 2.65 16.45 -16.68
C GLU A 441 2.34 15.24 -15.79
N PRO A 442 1.23 14.51 -15.97
CA PRO A 442 1.02 13.22 -15.29
C PRO A 442 2.13 12.19 -15.61
N ALA A 443 2.63 12.16 -16.85
CA ALA A 443 3.74 11.27 -17.23
C ALA A 443 5.02 11.63 -16.44
N ALA A 444 5.37 12.91 -16.38
CA ALA A 444 6.54 13.38 -15.64
C ALA A 444 6.40 13.12 -14.12
N ARG A 445 5.21 13.35 -13.51
CA ARG A 445 4.94 12.95 -12.12
C ARG A 445 5.13 11.46 -11.88
N THR A 446 4.66 10.61 -12.79
CA THR A 446 4.84 9.15 -12.69
C THR A 446 6.31 8.74 -12.84
N LEU A 447 7.09 9.44 -13.68
CA LEU A 447 8.54 9.27 -13.76
C LEU A 447 9.28 9.78 -12.52
N MET A 448 8.76 10.80 -11.81
CA MET A 448 9.31 11.18 -10.49
C MET A 448 9.07 10.08 -9.45
N LYS A 449 7.86 9.50 -9.40
CA LYS A 449 7.56 8.34 -8.54
C LYS A 449 8.47 7.14 -8.86
N LEU A 450 8.62 6.81 -10.14
CA LEU A 450 9.52 5.74 -10.59
C LEU A 450 11.00 6.02 -10.28
N GLY A 451 11.45 7.26 -10.55
CA GLY A 451 12.82 7.69 -10.27
C GLY A 451 13.17 7.71 -8.78
N LEU A 452 12.21 8.09 -7.94
CA LEU A 452 12.29 8.01 -6.49
C LEU A 452 12.28 6.56 -6.00
N THR A 453 11.46 5.68 -6.57
CA THR A 453 11.46 4.23 -6.26
C THR A 453 12.83 3.61 -6.54
N TYR A 454 13.40 3.90 -7.72
CA TYR A 454 14.77 3.49 -8.03
C TYR A 454 15.82 4.15 -7.10
N HIS A 455 15.60 5.38 -6.64
CA HIS A 455 16.51 6.07 -5.72
C HIS A 455 16.51 5.40 -4.33
N SER A 456 15.34 5.13 -3.77
CA SER A 456 15.16 4.41 -2.49
C SER A 456 15.66 2.96 -2.56
N ALA A 457 15.58 2.33 -3.74
CA ALA A 457 16.19 1.04 -4.03
C ALA A 457 17.68 1.12 -4.46
N PHE A 458 18.34 2.28 -4.26
CA PHE A 458 19.75 2.57 -4.59
C PHE A 458 20.17 2.26 -6.05
N SER A 459 19.19 2.11 -6.95
CA SER A 459 19.34 1.88 -8.39
C SER A 459 19.57 3.22 -9.12
N PHE A 460 20.65 3.90 -8.79
CA PHE A 460 20.92 5.29 -9.21
C PHE A 460 21.10 5.50 -10.72
N ARG A 461 21.33 4.44 -11.52
CA ARG A 461 21.40 4.56 -12.98
C ARG A 461 20.00 4.71 -13.56
N GLU A 462 19.10 3.84 -13.13
CA GLU A 462 17.70 3.76 -13.52
C GLU A 462 16.93 4.97 -12.98
N SER A 463 17.20 5.38 -11.73
CA SER A 463 16.71 6.62 -11.12
C SER A 463 17.05 7.86 -11.96
N ARG A 464 18.33 8.04 -12.35
CA ARG A 464 18.75 9.14 -13.23
C ARG A 464 18.06 9.12 -14.59
N GLN A 465 17.86 7.95 -15.19
CA GLN A 465 17.18 7.83 -16.47
C GLN A 465 15.70 8.26 -16.36
N ALA A 466 15.01 7.84 -15.29
CA ALA A 466 13.63 8.23 -15.02
C ALA A 466 13.52 9.75 -14.75
N TYR A 467 14.41 10.33 -13.93
CA TYR A 467 14.44 11.77 -13.70
C TYR A 467 14.74 12.57 -14.97
N ALA A 468 15.71 12.15 -15.80
CA ALA A 468 16.03 12.83 -17.06
C ALA A 468 14.85 12.81 -18.05
N GLU A 469 14.13 11.68 -18.19
CA GLU A 469 12.91 11.63 -19.00
C GLU A 469 11.81 12.51 -18.38
N SER A 470 11.69 12.54 -17.05
CA SER A 470 10.74 13.39 -16.34
C SER A 470 10.96 14.88 -16.61
N PHE A 471 12.19 15.39 -16.41
CA PHE A 471 12.49 16.82 -16.62
C PHE A 471 12.15 17.26 -18.05
N ALA A 472 12.45 16.43 -19.06
CA ALA A 472 12.12 16.71 -20.46
C ALA A 472 10.60 16.78 -20.71
N LEU A 473 9.81 15.88 -20.10
CA LEU A 473 8.36 15.93 -20.17
C LEU A 473 7.78 17.09 -19.35
N TRP A 474 8.40 17.46 -18.22
CA TRP A 474 8.01 18.60 -17.38
C TRP A 474 8.20 19.92 -18.13
N GLN A 475 9.33 20.11 -18.82
CA GLN A 475 9.56 21.25 -19.71
C GLN A 475 8.52 21.31 -20.84
N ARG A 476 8.30 20.20 -21.55
CA ARG A 476 7.27 20.13 -22.61
C ARG A 476 5.86 20.41 -22.08
N ALA A 477 5.55 19.97 -20.86
CA ALA A 477 4.29 20.31 -20.20
C ALA A 477 4.17 21.82 -19.96
N GLN A 478 5.26 22.48 -19.51
CA GLN A 478 5.31 23.92 -19.29
C GLN A 478 5.06 24.73 -20.58
N GLU A 479 5.56 24.26 -21.71
CA GLU A 479 5.43 24.89 -23.04
C GLU A 479 4.01 24.78 -23.65
N MET A 480 3.34 23.64 -23.56
CA MET A 480 2.11 23.35 -24.32
C MET A 480 0.82 24.05 -23.83
N LYS A 481 0.89 25.24 -23.20
CA LYS A 481 -0.26 25.95 -22.56
C LYS A 481 -1.43 26.27 -23.51
N PRO A 482 -2.68 25.95 -23.11
CA PRO A 482 -3.85 26.72 -23.56
C PRO A 482 -4.94 26.81 -22.47
N THR A 483 -4.65 27.47 -21.35
CA THR A 483 -5.69 28.03 -20.47
C THR A 483 -5.28 29.43 -20.05
N GLY A 484 -6.19 30.40 -20.23
CA GLY A 484 -6.08 31.66 -19.47
C GLY A 484 -6.22 31.37 -17.97
N PRO A 485 -5.82 32.30 -17.09
CA PRO A 485 -6.06 32.13 -15.66
C PRO A 485 -7.54 31.84 -15.43
N PRO A 486 -7.90 30.87 -14.56
CA PRO A 486 -9.29 30.64 -14.21
C PRO A 486 -9.90 31.93 -13.64
N PRO A 487 -11.21 32.18 -13.81
CA PRO A 487 -11.84 33.39 -13.31
C PRO A 487 -11.59 33.50 -11.79
N PRO A 488 -11.26 34.71 -11.28
CA PRO A 488 -10.96 34.92 -9.87
C PRO A 488 -11.98 34.25 -8.95
N ALA A 489 -11.49 33.67 -7.85
CA ALA A 489 -12.35 33.05 -6.85
C ALA A 489 -13.46 34.01 -6.40
N PRO A 490 -14.71 33.52 -6.19
CA PRO A 490 -15.83 34.36 -5.77
C PRO A 490 -15.60 35.02 -4.39
N HIS A 491 -14.66 34.51 -3.60
CA HIS A 491 -14.13 35.10 -2.38
C HIS A 491 -12.68 34.63 -2.13
N GLU A 492 -12.03 35.21 -1.12
CA GLU A 492 -10.74 34.72 -0.57
C GLU A 492 -10.88 33.28 -0.02
N LEU A 493 -9.81 32.47 -0.09
CA LEU A 493 -9.78 31.17 0.58
C LEU A 493 -9.71 31.38 2.10
N ARG A 494 -10.69 30.88 2.83
CA ARG A 494 -10.87 31.09 4.28
C ARG A 494 -10.46 29.86 5.07
N LEU A 495 -9.32 29.94 5.76
CA LEU A 495 -8.75 28.81 6.50
C LEU A 495 -8.71 29.12 8.00
N GLY A 496 -8.90 28.10 8.83
CA GLY A 496 -8.73 28.15 10.29
C GLY A 496 -7.50 27.35 10.69
N GLN A 497 -6.64 27.92 11.54
CA GLN A 497 -5.50 27.21 12.15
C GLN A 497 -5.04 27.92 13.43
N ILE A 498 -4.07 27.32 14.14
CA ILE A 498 -3.32 28.00 15.20
C ILE A 498 -2.41 29.08 14.57
N GLU A 499 -2.16 30.17 15.30
CA GLU A 499 -1.24 31.22 14.83
C GLU A 499 0.21 30.69 14.78
N PRO A 500 0.96 30.89 13.68
CA PRO A 500 2.37 30.55 13.58
C PRO A 500 3.21 31.15 14.72
N GLN A 501 4.09 30.35 15.32
CA GLN A 501 5.06 30.84 16.29
C GLN A 501 6.02 31.82 15.59
N ALA A 502 6.42 32.89 16.29
CA ALA A 502 6.86 34.11 15.62
C ALA A 502 8.18 34.00 14.83
N GLU A 503 8.29 34.86 13.81
CA GLU A 503 9.28 34.89 12.72
C GLU A 503 9.03 33.86 11.60
N LEU A 504 8.49 34.34 10.47
CA LEU A 504 8.31 33.57 9.23
C LEU A 504 9.64 33.47 8.47
N ASP A 505 10.65 32.99 9.17
CA ASP A 505 12.00 32.73 8.68
C ASP A 505 12.11 31.23 8.40
N PRO A 506 12.36 30.79 7.14
CA PRO A 506 12.45 29.38 6.82
C PRO A 506 13.46 28.59 7.68
N ILE A 507 14.49 29.26 8.19
CA ILE A 507 15.54 28.63 9.01
C ILE A 507 15.13 28.47 10.49
N LEU A 508 14.18 29.28 10.98
CA LEU A 508 13.84 29.36 12.42
C LEU A 508 12.48 28.75 12.76
N ALA A 509 11.66 28.38 11.77
CA ALA A 509 10.35 27.77 12.01
C ALA A 509 10.47 26.39 12.68
N LEU A 510 9.69 26.18 13.75
CA LEU A 510 9.75 24.97 14.60
C LEU A 510 8.44 24.16 14.58
N ASP A 511 7.40 24.62 13.87
CA ASP A 511 6.05 24.06 13.96
C ASP A 511 5.32 23.99 12.60
N LEU A 512 4.39 23.03 12.51
CA LEU A 512 3.61 22.70 11.32
C LEU A 512 2.75 23.88 10.79
N TYR A 513 2.24 24.75 11.69
CA TYR A 513 1.42 25.90 11.28
C TYR A 513 2.28 27.00 10.64
N SER A 514 3.52 27.16 11.11
CA SER A 514 4.54 28.00 10.49
C SER A 514 4.98 27.44 9.13
N MET A 515 5.31 26.15 9.05
CA MET A 515 5.69 25.47 7.80
C MET A 515 4.62 25.61 6.71
N THR A 516 3.34 25.39 7.07
CA THR A 516 2.19 25.55 6.16
C THR A 516 2.09 26.96 5.56
N VAL A 517 2.46 28.00 6.31
CA VAL A 517 2.52 29.38 5.80
C VAL A 517 3.78 29.61 4.97
N LEU A 518 4.92 29.03 5.36
CA LEU A 518 6.17 29.13 4.60
C LEU A 518 6.04 28.51 3.20
N ASP A 519 5.34 27.39 3.04
CA ASP A 519 5.02 26.80 1.73
C ASP A 519 4.15 27.68 0.82
N ALA A 520 3.42 28.64 1.40
CA ALA A 520 2.70 29.66 0.66
C ALA A 520 3.58 30.87 0.30
N LEU A 521 4.60 31.18 1.11
CA LEU A 521 5.45 32.37 0.99
C LEU A 521 6.76 32.13 0.24
N PHE A 522 7.29 30.90 0.25
CA PHE A 522 8.59 30.56 -0.29
C PHE A 522 8.49 29.34 -1.22
N SER A 523 9.58 29.05 -1.94
CA SER A 523 9.69 27.86 -2.80
C SER A 523 11.14 27.38 -2.86
N GLY A 524 11.33 26.08 -2.62
CA GLY A 524 12.64 25.43 -2.56
C GLY A 524 13.16 24.92 -3.90
N LEU A 525 14.26 24.17 -3.85
CA LEU A 525 14.83 23.50 -5.02
C LEU A 525 13.80 22.54 -5.64
N ALA A 526 13.12 21.77 -4.78
CA ALA A 526 12.01 20.90 -5.11
C ALA A 526 10.78 21.21 -4.25
N GLN A 527 9.68 20.51 -4.50
CA GLN A 527 8.45 20.53 -3.70
C GLN A 527 7.87 19.12 -3.61
N HIS A 528 7.13 18.82 -2.53
CA HIS A 528 6.35 17.59 -2.44
C HIS A 528 5.08 17.67 -3.30
N GLY A 529 4.80 16.59 -4.03
CA GLY A 529 3.51 16.37 -4.68
C GLY A 529 2.49 15.71 -3.76
N ALA A 530 1.26 15.54 -4.27
CA ALA A 530 0.13 15.05 -3.48
C ALA A 530 0.25 13.58 -3.03
N SER A 531 1.23 12.83 -3.52
CA SER A 531 1.56 11.47 -3.05
C SER A 531 2.94 11.40 -2.38
N MET A 532 3.40 12.53 -1.83
CA MET A 532 4.77 12.74 -1.31
C MET A 532 5.87 12.51 -2.36
N GLU A 533 5.55 12.54 -3.67
CA GLU A 533 6.58 12.43 -4.71
C GLU A 533 7.35 13.75 -4.83
N VAL A 534 8.68 13.71 -4.85
CA VAL A 534 9.52 14.92 -5.00
C VAL A 534 9.48 15.38 -6.46
N VAL A 535 9.05 16.62 -6.71
CA VAL A 535 8.98 17.21 -8.06
C VAL A 535 9.74 18.54 -8.17
N PRO A 536 10.15 18.96 -9.38
CA PRO A 536 10.93 20.20 -9.57
C PRO A 536 10.16 21.45 -9.16
N ASP A 537 10.86 22.45 -8.62
CA ASP A 537 10.32 23.81 -8.49
C ASP A 537 11.34 24.89 -8.91
N VAL A 538 12.13 25.46 -7.99
CA VAL A 538 13.19 26.45 -8.35
C VAL A 538 14.34 25.78 -9.10
N ALA A 539 14.68 24.53 -8.76
CA ALA A 539 15.50 23.68 -9.60
C ALA A 539 14.61 23.03 -10.67
N HIS A 540 14.97 23.18 -11.96
CA HIS A 540 14.24 22.53 -13.06
C HIS A 540 14.75 21.10 -13.34
N SER A 541 15.95 20.77 -12.86
CA SER A 541 16.54 19.43 -12.92
C SER A 541 17.65 19.27 -11.89
N TRP A 542 17.98 18.03 -11.56
CA TRP A 542 19.12 17.69 -10.72
C TRP A 542 19.86 16.45 -11.22
N GLU A 543 21.15 16.37 -10.91
CA GLU A 543 22.01 15.21 -11.15
C GLU A 543 22.42 14.59 -9.82
N VAL A 544 22.31 13.26 -9.71
CA VAL A 544 22.76 12.49 -8.54
C VAL A 544 23.95 11.62 -8.94
N SER A 545 25.04 11.69 -8.18
CA SER A 545 26.26 10.94 -8.46
C SER A 545 26.95 10.45 -7.19
N GLU A 546 28.08 9.75 -7.36
CA GLU A 546 28.94 9.24 -6.26
C GLU A 546 28.21 8.40 -5.20
N GLY A 547 27.20 7.63 -5.62
CA GLY A 547 26.42 6.74 -4.75
C GLY A 547 25.32 7.46 -3.96
N GLY A 548 24.86 8.63 -4.40
CA GLY A 548 23.87 9.42 -3.65
C GLY A 548 24.49 10.41 -2.67
N ARG A 549 25.76 10.77 -2.87
CA ARG A 549 26.47 11.78 -2.08
C ARG A 549 26.64 13.12 -2.77
N LYS A 550 26.61 13.17 -4.10
CA LYS A 550 26.87 14.41 -4.85
C LYS A 550 25.66 14.79 -5.68
N TYR A 551 25.09 15.94 -5.38
CA TYR A 551 23.90 16.51 -6.00
C TYR A 551 24.26 17.82 -6.70
N ILE A 552 23.89 17.97 -7.96
CA ILE A 552 23.98 19.24 -8.69
C ILE A 552 22.57 19.65 -9.07
N PHE A 553 22.10 20.78 -8.57
CA PHE A 553 20.80 21.36 -8.89
C PHE A 553 20.97 22.49 -9.92
N HIS A 554 20.19 22.41 -11.00
CA HIS A 554 20.13 23.40 -12.06
C HIS A 554 18.87 24.26 -11.88
N LEU A 555 19.05 25.49 -11.44
CA LEU A 555 18.01 26.46 -11.11
C LEU A 555 17.50 27.16 -12.38
N ARG A 556 16.24 27.62 -12.34
CA ARG A 556 15.67 28.43 -13.44
C ARG A 556 16.20 29.87 -13.36
N ASP A 557 16.45 30.48 -14.51
CA ASP A 557 16.87 31.89 -14.62
C ASP A 557 15.70 32.89 -14.56
N ASP A 558 14.45 32.40 -14.51
CA ASP A 558 13.22 33.20 -14.45
C ASP A 558 12.64 33.40 -13.03
N VAL A 559 13.20 32.74 -12.00
CA VAL A 559 12.70 32.87 -10.61
C VAL A 559 13.01 34.25 -10.03
N ARG A 560 11.99 34.90 -9.46
CA ARG A 560 12.10 36.23 -8.85
C ARG A 560 11.55 36.23 -7.44
N TRP A 561 12.21 37.01 -6.59
CA TRP A 561 11.69 37.52 -5.34
C TRP A 561 10.49 38.47 -5.59
N SER A 562 9.69 38.72 -4.57
CA SER A 562 8.46 39.53 -4.60
C SER A 562 8.69 41.01 -4.97
N ASP A 563 9.92 41.49 -4.82
CA ASP A 563 10.39 42.82 -5.20
C ASP A 563 10.93 42.90 -6.65
N GLY A 564 11.04 41.76 -7.34
CA GLY A 564 11.58 41.62 -8.69
C GLY A 564 13.07 41.27 -8.75
N THR A 565 13.76 41.11 -7.63
CA THR A 565 15.16 40.66 -7.56
C THR A 565 15.27 39.19 -8.03
N PRO A 566 16.29 38.78 -8.82
CA PRO A 566 16.50 37.37 -9.15
C PRO A 566 16.76 36.51 -7.91
N VAL A 567 16.15 35.32 -7.87
CA VAL A 567 16.57 34.24 -6.94
C VAL A 567 17.74 33.50 -7.60
N THR A 568 18.77 33.20 -6.84
CA THR A 568 20.01 32.59 -7.31
C THR A 568 20.47 31.45 -6.39
N ALA A 569 21.41 30.63 -6.87
CA ALA A 569 22.07 29.63 -6.02
C ALA A 569 22.77 30.25 -4.80
N HIS A 570 23.20 31.52 -4.87
CA HIS A 570 23.78 32.22 -3.72
C HIS A 570 22.76 32.53 -2.62
N ASP A 571 21.46 32.63 -2.91
CA ASP A 571 20.42 32.79 -1.88
C ASP A 571 20.23 31.50 -1.07
N PHE A 572 20.35 30.33 -1.73
CA PHE A 572 20.37 29.02 -1.06
C PHE A 572 21.66 28.84 -0.25
N GLU A 573 22.83 29.10 -0.86
CA GLU A 573 24.12 29.06 -0.17
C GLU A 573 24.14 29.99 1.06
N PHE A 574 23.58 31.19 0.95
CA PHE A 574 23.46 32.14 2.06
C PHE A 574 22.51 31.64 3.14
N ALA A 575 21.30 31.20 2.77
CA ALA A 575 20.33 30.64 3.72
C ALA A 575 20.95 29.48 4.50
N TRP A 576 21.62 28.57 3.79
CA TRP A 576 22.17 27.36 4.37
C TRP A 576 23.42 27.64 5.23
N LYS A 577 24.22 28.66 4.90
CA LYS A 577 25.37 29.10 5.73
C LYS A 577 24.97 30.08 6.85
N ARG A 578 23.73 30.54 6.90
CA ARG A 578 23.17 31.39 7.98
C ARG A 578 22.70 30.57 9.18
N VAL A 579 22.49 29.26 9.01
CA VAL A 579 21.92 28.40 10.05
C VAL A 579 22.88 28.30 11.25
N PRO A 580 22.44 28.64 12.47
CA PRO A 580 23.34 28.78 13.61
C PRO A 580 23.81 27.43 14.15
N ASP A 581 25.11 27.30 14.41
CA ASP A 581 25.70 26.10 15.04
C ASP A 581 25.67 26.22 16.59
N PRO A 582 25.07 25.25 17.32
CA PRO A 582 24.20 24.17 16.86
C PRO A 582 22.72 24.59 16.83
N VAL A 583 21.97 24.17 15.81
CA VAL A 583 20.50 24.20 15.86
C VAL A 583 20.04 23.08 16.78
N ALA A 584 19.84 23.42 18.06
CA ALA A 584 19.11 22.55 18.97
C ALA A 584 17.61 22.69 18.65
N GLY A 585 16.95 21.58 18.29
CA GLY A 585 15.51 21.57 18.04
C GLY A 585 15.06 20.45 17.11
N THR A 586 13.82 20.56 16.65
CA THR A 586 13.14 19.61 15.75
C THR A 586 12.54 20.34 14.54
N SER A 587 13.33 21.18 13.88
CA SER A 587 12.91 21.96 12.70
C SER A 587 13.36 21.29 11.39
N ASP A 588 12.71 21.62 10.28
CA ASP A 588 13.15 21.24 8.92
C ASP A 588 14.63 21.60 8.68
N ALA A 589 15.07 22.75 9.21
CA ALA A 589 16.46 23.17 9.10
C ALA A 589 17.36 22.20 9.88
N ALA A 590 17.02 21.83 11.13
CA ALA A 590 17.77 20.83 11.89
C ALA A 590 17.85 19.48 11.14
N ALA A 591 16.77 19.07 10.45
CA ALA A 591 16.79 17.86 9.64
C ALA A 591 17.75 17.94 8.44
N LEU A 592 17.84 19.11 7.80
CA LEU A 592 18.79 19.37 6.71
C LEU A 592 20.25 19.37 7.19
N TYR A 593 20.59 19.99 8.33
CA TYR A 593 21.97 19.92 8.88
C TYR A 593 22.27 18.61 9.61
N GLY A 594 21.25 17.82 9.93
CA GLY A 594 21.40 16.46 10.42
C GLY A 594 22.21 15.61 9.44
N VAL A 595 22.03 15.81 8.12
CA VAL A 595 22.94 15.24 7.11
C VAL A 595 24.15 16.15 6.92
N SER A 596 25.34 15.64 7.26
CA SER A 596 26.59 16.38 7.15
C SER A 596 26.88 16.71 5.67
N LEU A 597 26.83 18.00 5.33
CA LEU A 597 26.86 18.49 3.95
C LEU A 597 27.75 19.72 3.78
N GLU A 598 28.29 19.88 2.56
CA GLU A 598 28.86 21.12 2.07
C GLU A 598 28.02 21.66 0.90
N VAL A 599 27.71 22.96 0.93
CA VAL A 599 26.91 23.65 -0.08
C VAL A 599 27.70 24.78 -0.74
N GLN A 600 27.67 24.82 -2.08
CA GLN A 600 28.38 25.80 -2.88
C GLN A 600 27.56 26.22 -4.10
N ALA A 601 27.36 27.52 -4.27
CA ALA A 601 26.91 28.06 -5.55
C ALA A 601 28.11 28.11 -6.51
N LEU A 602 28.05 27.34 -7.60
CA LEU A 602 29.09 27.32 -8.64
C LEU A 602 28.96 28.54 -9.57
N ASP A 603 27.72 28.97 -9.80
CA ASP A 603 27.33 30.20 -10.45
C ASP A 603 25.90 30.58 -10.01
N ALA A 604 25.30 31.61 -10.60
CA ALA A 604 23.98 32.12 -10.19
C ALA A 604 22.83 31.09 -10.32
N VAL A 605 22.97 30.06 -11.17
CA VAL A 605 21.91 29.06 -11.43
C VAL A 605 22.34 27.62 -11.17
N THR A 606 23.54 27.39 -10.63
CA THR A 606 24.06 26.04 -10.37
C THR A 606 24.46 25.89 -8.90
N LEU A 607 23.72 25.05 -8.16
CA LEU A 607 24.01 24.73 -6.76
C LEU A 607 24.58 23.32 -6.65
N LEU A 608 25.78 23.20 -6.08
CA LEU A 608 26.40 21.94 -5.69
C LEU A 608 26.09 21.66 -4.21
N VAL A 609 25.67 20.43 -3.91
CA VAL A 609 25.63 19.89 -2.55
C VAL A 609 26.39 18.57 -2.52
N GLU A 610 27.34 18.47 -1.60
CA GLU A 610 28.11 17.24 -1.33
C GLU A 610 27.82 16.78 0.10
N LEU A 611 27.32 15.55 0.23
CA LEU A 611 27.08 14.89 1.52
C LEU A 611 28.30 14.03 1.88
N GLU A 612 28.69 14.00 3.14
CA GLU A 612 29.75 13.09 3.60
C GLU A 612 29.34 11.61 3.40
N GLU A 613 28.06 11.32 3.65
CA GLU A 613 27.46 9.98 3.62
C GLU A 613 26.13 9.99 2.82
N PRO A 614 25.75 8.90 2.14
CA PRO A 614 24.60 8.90 1.22
C PRO A 614 23.25 8.83 1.95
N ALA A 615 22.44 9.88 1.87
CA ALA A 615 21.10 9.91 2.44
C ALA A 615 20.02 9.72 1.35
N GLY A 616 19.40 8.53 1.29
CA GLY A 616 18.38 8.19 0.28
C GLY A 616 17.07 9.01 0.37
N TYR A 617 16.88 9.75 1.46
CA TYR A 617 15.77 10.68 1.68
C TYR A 617 16.15 12.15 1.43
N PHE A 618 17.39 12.46 1.02
CA PHE A 618 17.86 13.85 0.85
C PHE A 618 16.99 14.67 -0.11
N LEU A 619 16.44 14.05 -1.16
CA LEU A 619 15.53 14.73 -2.09
C LEU A 619 14.22 15.19 -1.43
N HIS A 620 13.79 14.58 -0.33
CA HIS A 620 12.67 15.09 0.48
C HIS A 620 13.09 16.29 1.33
N LEU A 621 14.30 16.28 1.91
CA LEU A 621 14.80 17.40 2.73
C LEU A 621 14.87 18.71 1.93
N VAL A 622 15.31 18.66 0.67
CA VAL A 622 15.35 19.84 -0.23
C VAL A 622 13.99 20.26 -0.80
N ALA A 623 12.91 19.63 -0.34
CA ALA A 623 11.52 19.98 -0.59
C ALA A 623 10.79 20.43 0.69
N LEU A 624 11.48 20.53 1.83
CA LEU A 624 10.98 21.07 3.10
C LEU A 624 11.37 22.53 3.30
N ALA A 625 10.63 23.25 4.15
CA ALA A 625 10.75 24.71 4.28
C ALA A 625 12.12 25.14 4.82
N GLY A 626 12.73 24.35 5.70
CA GLY A 626 14.10 24.58 6.21
C GLY A 626 15.21 24.57 5.15
N SER A 627 14.91 24.11 3.92
CA SER A 627 15.84 24.15 2.77
C SER A 627 15.64 25.35 1.84
N TYR A 628 14.60 26.16 2.06
CA TYR A 628 14.21 27.25 1.16
C TYR A 628 15.24 28.40 1.14
N PRO A 629 15.32 29.15 0.02
CA PRO A 629 16.23 30.29 -0.06
C PRO A 629 15.73 31.42 0.86
N VAL A 630 16.66 32.27 1.30
CA VAL A 630 16.37 33.45 2.13
C VAL A 630 16.86 34.68 1.38
N PRO A 631 16.06 35.75 1.25
CA PRO A 631 16.43 36.95 0.49
C PRO A 631 17.61 37.68 1.16
N GLN A 632 18.82 37.46 0.68
CA GLN A 632 20.04 37.94 1.33
C GLN A 632 20.03 39.47 1.52
N HIS A 633 19.51 40.21 0.53
CA HIS A 633 19.38 41.66 0.57
C HIS A 633 18.41 42.14 1.64
N ALA A 634 17.22 41.53 1.77
CA ALA A 634 16.24 41.92 2.77
C ALA A 634 16.73 41.65 4.21
N VAL A 635 17.47 40.54 4.41
CA VAL A 635 18.12 40.26 5.71
C VAL A 635 19.21 41.29 6.02
N GLN A 636 20.00 41.72 5.03
CA GLN A 636 21.02 42.75 5.21
C GLN A 636 20.45 44.14 5.48
N ASP A 637 19.35 44.51 4.81
CA ASP A 637 18.70 45.83 4.93
C ASP A 637 17.84 45.97 6.21
N HIS A 638 17.27 44.86 6.72
CA HIS A 638 16.30 44.89 7.82
C HIS A 638 16.70 44.11 9.08
N GLY A 639 17.75 43.27 9.03
CA GLY A 639 18.19 42.47 10.17
C GLY A 639 17.10 41.52 10.68
N GLU A 640 16.95 41.41 12.00
CA GLU A 640 15.89 40.61 12.65
C GLU A 640 14.46 41.00 12.18
N ALA A 641 14.26 42.27 11.79
CA ALA A 641 12.96 42.74 11.32
C ALA A 641 12.63 42.35 9.86
N TRP A 642 13.45 41.52 9.19
CA TRP A 642 13.23 41.18 7.78
C TRP A 642 11.92 40.42 7.53
N THR A 643 11.46 39.57 8.47
CA THR A 643 10.19 38.84 8.34
C THR A 643 8.94 39.70 8.62
N ALA A 644 9.10 40.97 9.00
CA ALA A 644 7.98 41.84 9.33
C ALA A 644 7.12 42.19 8.10
N VAL A 645 5.82 42.39 8.32
CA VAL A 645 4.89 42.85 7.27
C VAL A 645 5.40 44.16 6.65
N GLY A 646 5.65 44.15 5.34
CA GLY A 646 6.21 45.29 4.60
C GLY A 646 7.72 45.26 4.40
N ASN A 647 8.46 44.43 5.16
CA ASN A 647 9.89 44.15 4.95
C ASN A 647 10.12 42.80 4.27
N ILE A 648 9.23 41.82 4.50
CA ILE A 648 9.43 40.45 4.04
C ILE A 648 9.40 40.34 2.52
N VAL A 649 10.42 39.66 1.97
CA VAL A 649 10.58 39.38 0.56
C VAL A 649 10.46 37.87 0.33
N THR A 650 9.71 37.48 -0.69
CA THR A 650 9.13 36.12 -0.84
C THR A 650 9.22 35.63 -2.28
N ASN A 651 9.57 34.36 -2.51
CA ASN A 651 9.65 33.78 -3.86
C ASN A 651 8.52 32.75 -4.15
N GLY A 652 7.66 32.48 -3.17
CA GLY A 652 6.56 31.52 -3.29
C GLY A 652 5.30 32.06 -3.96
N PRO A 653 4.22 31.25 -3.99
CA PRO A 653 2.98 31.58 -4.70
C PRO A 653 2.16 32.72 -4.10
N PHE A 654 2.40 33.09 -2.84
CA PHE A 654 1.75 34.19 -2.13
C PHE A 654 2.76 35.09 -1.40
N GLN A 655 2.30 36.27 -0.99
CA GLN A 655 3.03 37.28 -0.23
C GLN A 655 2.24 37.65 1.03
N LEU A 656 2.92 37.86 2.14
CA LEU A 656 2.30 38.34 3.38
C LEU A 656 1.99 39.84 3.29
N VAL A 657 0.72 40.22 3.44
CA VAL A 657 0.29 41.63 3.37
C VAL A 657 -0.31 42.18 4.65
N ALA A 658 -0.80 41.32 5.55
CA ALA A 658 -1.27 41.72 6.87
C ALA A 658 -1.18 40.55 7.85
N TRP A 659 -0.77 40.86 9.09
CA TRP A 659 -0.80 39.93 10.23
C TRP A 659 -1.34 40.68 11.46
N GLN A 660 -2.59 40.39 11.81
CA GLN A 660 -3.22 40.83 13.04
C GLN A 660 -3.04 39.72 14.08
N ARG A 661 -2.06 39.93 14.98
CA ARG A 661 -1.71 38.98 16.05
C ARG A 661 -2.94 38.60 16.88
N GLY A 662 -3.15 37.30 17.08
CA GLY A 662 -4.31 36.72 17.77
C GLY A 662 -5.65 36.79 17.01
N GLU A 663 -5.69 37.28 15.77
CA GLU A 663 -6.94 37.44 15.01
C GLU A 663 -6.88 36.82 13.61
N SER A 664 -6.03 37.33 12.71
CA SER A 664 -5.96 36.82 11.33
C SER A 664 -4.67 37.19 10.59
N MET A 665 -4.33 36.40 9.57
CA MET A 665 -3.28 36.67 8.60
C MET A 665 -3.86 36.69 7.18
N THR A 666 -3.39 37.63 6.35
CA THR A 666 -3.80 37.76 4.96
C THR A 666 -2.60 37.60 4.04
N LEU A 667 -2.73 36.69 3.07
CA LEU A 667 -1.77 36.51 1.98
C LEU A 667 -2.42 36.91 0.64
N LEU A 668 -1.67 37.55 -0.24
CA LEU A 668 -2.07 37.83 -1.63
C LEU A 668 -1.22 37.03 -2.61
N ARG A 669 -1.81 36.64 -3.74
CA ARG A 669 -1.11 35.96 -4.83
C ARG A 669 0.11 36.77 -5.28
N ASN A 670 1.28 36.13 -5.30
CA ASN A 670 2.52 36.74 -5.74
C ASN A 670 2.51 36.91 -7.27
N PRO A 671 2.54 38.14 -7.82
CA PRO A 671 2.56 38.38 -9.26
C PRO A 671 3.92 38.04 -9.91
N THR A 672 4.99 37.81 -9.14
CA THR A 672 6.32 37.44 -9.64
C THR A 672 6.63 35.95 -9.54
N TYR A 673 5.71 35.13 -9.02
CA TYR A 673 5.89 33.69 -8.87
C TYR A 673 6.18 33.00 -10.22
N HIS A 674 7.25 32.21 -10.29
CA HIS A 674 7.69 31.50 -11.49
C HIS A 674 6.81 30.28 -11.81
N GLY A 675 6.26 29.65 -10.76
CA GLY A 675 5.57 28.38 -10.85
C GLY A 675 4.16 28.49 -11.45
N ARG A 676 3.56 27.33 -11.73
CA ARG A 676 2.14 27.25 -12.07
C ARG A 676 1.31 27.43 -10.81
N ALA A 677 0.28 28.26 -10.91
CA ALA A 677 -0.86 28.24 -10.01
C ALA A 677 -2.07 27.78 -10.80
N ASN A 678 -2.49 26.53 -10.59
CA ASN A 678 -3.60 25.95 -11.35
C ASN A 678 -4.97 26.31 -10.73
N GLY A 679 -4.96 27.01 -9.59
CA GLY A 679 -6.12 27.47 -8.84
C GLY A 679 -6.56 28.90 -9.21
N ASN A 680 -7.69 29.34 -8.64
CA ASN A 680 -8.23 30.70 -8.84
C ASN A 680 -8.21 31.60 -7.59
N VAL A 681 -7.65 31.10 -6.48
CA VAL A 681 -7.50 31.87 -5.23
C VAL A 681 -6.53 33.03 -5.44
N GLU A 682 -7.00 34.27 -5.33
CA GLU A 682 -6.13 35.47 -5.39
C GLU A 682 -5.67 35.94 -4.00
N ARG A 683 -6.38 35.50 -2.95
CA ARG A 683 -6.20 35.94 -1.57
C ARG A 683 -6.53 34.79 -0.63
N VAL A 684 -5.68 34.57 0.37
CA VAL A 684 -5.91 33.62 1.46
C VAL A 684 -6.10 34.42 2.75
N ARG A 685 -7.10 34.07 3.54
CA ARG A 685 -7.32 34.60 4.88
C ARG A 685 -7.28 33.45 5.88
N LEU A 686 -6.20 33.41 6.65
CA LEU A 686 -6.04 32.56 7.82
C LEU A 686 -6.69 33.28 9.00
N SER A 687 -7.59 32.62 9.70
CA SER A 687 -8.19 33.12 10.94
C SER A 687 -7.73 32.26 12.11
N PHE A 688 -7.55 32.88 13.27
CA PHE A 688 -7.04 32.23 14.48
C PHE A 688 -8.19 32.12 15.52
N PRO A 689 -9.14 31.17 15.35
CA PRO A 689 -10.33 31.10 16.20
C PRO A 689 -9.96 30.72 17.64
N SER A 690 -10.56 31.40 18.62
CA SER A 690 -10.33 31.20 20.06
C SER A 690 -11.03 29.95 20.63
N GLY A 691 -10.80 28.80 19.99
CA GLY A 691 -11.28 27.48 20.43
C GLY A 691 -12.39 26.85 19.56
N ALA A 692 -12.58 25.55 19.75
CA ALA A 692 -13.37 24.66 18.89
C ALA A 692 -14.82 25.13 18.60
N GLY A 693 -15.49 25.73 19.59
CA GLY A 693 -16.88 26.20 19.42
C GLY A 693 -17.00 27.37 18.44
N THR A 694 -15.99 28.25 18.40
CA THR A 694 -15.92 29.38 17.45
C THR A 694 -15.66 28.86 16.04
N GLU A 695 -14.75 27.91 15.89
CA GLU A 695 -14.38 27.33 14.59
C GLU A 695 -15.57 26.61 13.92
N ILE A 696 -16.33 25.81 14.67
CA ILE A 696 -17.56 25.19 14.16
C ILE A 696 -18.58 26.26 13.75
N ALA A 697 -18.82 27.28 14.58
CA ALA A 697 -19.77 28.35 14.25
C ALA A 697 -19.36 29.15 13.01
N ASP A 698 -18.05 29.36 12.81
CA ASP A 698 -17.50 30.07 11.67
C ASP A 698 -17.52 29.22 10.39
N TYR A 699 -17.29 27.91 10.47
CA TYR A 699 -17.53 26.97 9.37
C TYR A 699 -19.04 26.89 9.03
N GLU A 700 -19.94 26.86 10.01
CA GLU A 700 -21.39 26.87 9.79
C GLU A 700 -21.91 28.19 9.19
N ALA A 701 -21.21 29.31 9.42
CA ALA A 701 -21.52 30.64 8.89
C ALA A 701 -20.74 31.00 7.62
N ASP A 702 -20.15 30.01 6.94
CA ASP A 702 -19.33 30.14 5.72
C ASP A 702 -18.14 31.11 5.84
N LYS A 703 -17.69 31.40 7.07
CA LYS A 703 -16.46 32.16 7.34
C LYS A 703 -15.20 31.31 7.27
N LEU A 704 -15.34 29.98 7.22
CA LEU A 704 -14.28 29.01 6.95
C LEU A 704 -14.71 28.08 5.80
N ASP A 705 -13.79 27.87 4.86
CA ASP A 705 -13.92 26.97 3.71
C ASP A 705 -13.49 25.54 4.05
N THR A 706 -12.63 25.39 5.05
CA THR A 706 -12.13 24.12 5.57
C THR A 706 -12.16 24.14 7.10
N MET A 707 -12.25 22.98 7.73
CA MET A 707 -12.12 22.81 9.18
C MET A 707 -11.42 21.48 9.46
N ASP A 708 -10.37 21.52 10.26
CA ASP A 708 -9.73 20.31 10.80
C ASP A 708 -10.54 19.81 12.01
N ILE A 709 -10.92 18.54 11.98
CA ILE A 709 -11.68 17.88 13.04
C ILE A 709 -10.93 16.69 13.65
N THR A 710 -9.64 16.54 13.34
CA THR A 710 -8.75 15.46 13.82
C THR A 710 -8.69 15.39 15.35
N PHE A 711 -8.60 16.55 16.01
CA PHE A 711 -8.50 16.67 17.47
C PHE A 711 -9.86 16.92 18.16
N ARG A 712 -10.97 16.44 17.58
CA ARG A 712 -12.32 16.51 18.17
C ARG A 712 -12.68 15.21 18.87
N SER A 713 -13.69 15.25 19.74
CA SER A 713 -14.23 14.02 20.32
C SER A 713 -14.95 13.18 19.25
N ALA A 714 -14.90 11.85 19.35
CA ALA A 714 -15.55 10.96 18.38
C ALA A 714 -17.06 11.24 18.21
N ALA A 715 -17.74 11.65 19.29
CA ALA A 715 -19.15 12.05 19.23
C ALA A 715 -19.39 13.34 18.44
N GLU A 716 -18.44 14.28 18.43
CA GLU A 716 -18.49 15.46 17.57
C GLU A 716 -18.18 15.13 16.11
N ILE A 717 -17.19 14.25 15.85
CA ILE A 717 -16.87 13.78 14.50
C ILE A 717 -18.09 13.06 13.89
N ASP A 718 -18.74 12.17 14.65
CA ASP A 718 -20.00 11.53 14.24
C ASP A 718 -21.09 12.56 13.89
N ARG A 719 -21.33 13.54 14.77
CA ARG A 719 -22.33 14.61 14.56
C ARG A 719 -22.04 15.41 13.29
N LEU A 720 -20.77 15.71 13.05
CA LEU A 720 -20.32 16.48 11.90
C LEU A 720 -20.39 15.66 10.60
N ARG A 721 -19.98 14.39 10.60
CA ARG A 721 -20.12 13.48 9.45
C ARG A 721 -21.58 13.20 9.10
N GLN A 722 -22.47 13.05 10.08
CA GLN A 722 -23.91 12.89 9.84
C GLN A 722 -24.54 14.14 9.21
N ARG A 723 -24.07 15.35 9.58
CA ARG A 723 -24.60 16.62 9.06
C ARG A 723 -23.94 17.08 7.74
N TYR A 724 -22.68 16.71 7.53
CA TYR A 724 -21.81 17.20 6.46
C TYR A 724 -21.09 16.07 5.71
N GLY A 725 -21.73 14.91 5.55
CA GLY A 725 -21.07 13.72 4.98
C GLY A 725 -20.44 13.94 3.60
N GLY A 726 -21.05 14.76 2.74
CA GLY A 726 -20.49 15.15 1.43
C GLY A 726 -19.38 16.20 1.47
N HIS A 727 -19.01 16.69 2.66
CA HIS A 727 -17.87 17.60 2.91
C HIS A 727 -16.69 16.86 3.55
N TYR A 728 -16.94 15.66 4.10
CA TYR A 728 -15.96 14.94 4.91
C TYR A 728 -14.88 14.31 4.02
N VAL A 729 -13.62 14.63 4.29
CA VAL A 729 -12.44 14.08 3.64
C VAL A 729 -11.58 13.41 4.70
N LEU A 730 -11.31 12.12 4.51
CA LEU A 730 -10.32 11.38 5.28
C LEU A 730 -8.99 11.42 4.52
N VAL A 731 -7.91 11.71 5.22
CA VAL A 731 -6.56 11.80 4.65
C VAL A 731 -5.65 10.86 5.45
N PRO A 732 -5.09 9.81 4.83
CA PRO A 732 -4.03 9.02 5.44
C PRO A 732 -2.86 9.92 5.82
N THR A 733 -2.28 9.73 7.00
CA THR A 733 -1.20 10.58 7.51
C THR A 733 -0.25 9.72 8.34
N LEU A 734 1.05 9.93 8.16
CA LEU A 734 2.08 9.26 8.95
C LEU A 734 2.26 10.04 10.25
N PHE A 735 1.43 9.75 11.26
CA PHE A 735 1.33 10.55 12.49
C PHE A 735 1.14 9.66 13.72
N THR A 736 2.10 9.70 14.66
CA THR A 736 2.03 9.00 15.94
C THR A 736 1.83 9.97 17.10
N ALA A 737 0.83 9.70 17.95
CA ALA A 737 0.65 10.33 19.25
C ALA A 737 1.34 9.49 20.35
N PHE A 738 1.92 10.13 21.36
CA PHE A 738 2.55 9.42 22.47
C PHE A 738 2.45 10.15 23.82
N LEU A 739 2.48 9.37 24.90
CA LEU A 739 2.72 9.84 26.25
C LEU A 739 4.22 9.77 26.54
N GLY A 740 4.88 10.90 26.79
CA GLY A 740 6.28 10.97 27.19
C GLY A 740 6.46 10.94 28.71
N PHE A 741 7.55 10.30 29.16
CA PHE A 741 7.96 10.22 30.55
C PHE A 741 9.23 11.03 30.79
N SER A 742 9.26 11.91 31.79
CA SER A 742 10.47 12.69 32.10
C SER A 742 11.36 11.96 33.09
N LEU A 743 12.47 11.38 32.62
CA LEU A 743 13.41 10.63 33.46
C LEU A 743 14.17 11.51 34.45
N SER A 744 14.19 12.83 34.25
CA SER A 744 14.67 13.82 35.22
C SER A 744 13.72 14.04 36.41
N ARG A 745 12.51 13.45 36.38
CA ARG A 745 11.46 13.57 37.39
C ARG A 745 11.16 12.20 38.02
N PRO A 746 11.80 11.84 39.15
CA PRO A 746 11.51 10.58 39.84
C PRO A 746 10.03 10.44 40.22
N PRO A 747 9.43 9.25 40.10
CA PRO A 747 10.09 7.95 39.98
C PRO A 747 10.21 7.42 38.53
N PHE A 748 10.01 8.26 37.50
CA PHE A 748 10.07 7.84 36.10
C PHE A 748 11.49 7.59 35.56
N ASP A 749 12.52 7.91 36.35
CA ASP A 749 13.88 7.41 36.16
C ASP A 749 13.92 5.86 36.12
N GLN A 750 13.04 5.20 36.86
CA GLN A 750 12.97 3.74 36.94
C GLN A 750 12.18 3.13 35.75
N PRO A 751 12.80 2.25 34.93
CA PRO A 751 12.12 1.59 33.81
C PRO A 751 10.89 0.78 34.23
N LYS A 752 10.91 0.16 35.43
CA LYS A 752 9.75 -0.59 35.97
C LYS A 752 8.52 0.28 36.15
N VAL A 753 8.69 1.55 36.54
CA VAL A 753 7.58 2.49 36.71
C VAL A 753 7.00 2.88 35.35
N ARG A 754 7.85 3.25 34.38
CA ARG A 754 7.38 3.58 33.02
C ARG A 754 6.64 2.40 32.38
N ARG A 755 7.22 1.21 32.42
CA ARG A 755 6.58 -0.03 31.92
C ARG A 755 5.26 -0.34 32.63
N ALA A 756 5.16 -0.12 33.95
CA ALA A 756 3.89 -0.26 34.67
C ALA A 756 2.82 0.73 34.17
N PHE A 757 3.17 1.97 33.84
CA PHE A 757 2.22 2.94 33.28
C PHE A 757 1.75 2.52 31.88
N VAL A 758 2.65 1.99 31.04
CA VAL A 758 2.28 1.46 29.71
C VAL A 758 1.32 0.29 29.84
N MET A 759 1.72 -0.75 30.58
CA MET A 759 0.95 -1.98 30.71
C MET A 759 -0.35 -1.80 31.52
N ALA A 760 -0.53 -0.66 32.21
CA ALA A 760 -1.78 -0.29 32.88
C ALA A 760 -2.77 0.48 31.98
N THR A 761 -2.44 0.74 30.71
CA THR A 761 -3.27 1.53 29.79
C THR A 761 -3.77 0.68 28.61
N ASP A 762 -5.08 0.42 28.57
CA ASP A 762 -5.75 -0.28 27.47
C ASP A 762 -5.92 0.64 26.25
N ARG A 763 -5.13 0.44 25.19
CA ARG A 763 -5.09 1.34 24.02
C ARG A 763 -6.10 0.94 22.94
N GLU A 764 -6.31 -0.36 22.73
CA GLU A 764 -7.45 -0.91 21.98
C GLU A 764 -8.78 -0.31 22.43
N THR A 765 -9.19 -0.48 23.69
CA THR A 765 -10.46 0.06 24.21
C THR A 765 -10.50 1.59 24.08
N MET A 766 -9.38 2.26 24.31
CA MET A 766 -9.29 3.71 24.11
C MET A 766 -9.62 4.11 22.66
N MET A 767 -9.06 3.43 21.65
CA MET A 767 -9.30 3.79 20.25
C MET A 767 -10.61 3.25 19.69
N GLU A 768 -10.94 1.99 19.93
CA GLU A 768 -12.11 1.34 19.35
C GLU A 768 -13.41 1.76 20.04
N VAL A 769 -13.42 1.85 21.37
CA VAL A 769 -14.65 2.12 22.14
C VAL A 769 -14.81 3.61 22.43
N ASN A 770 -13.78 4.25 23.01
CA ASN A 770 -13.88 5.65 23.41
C ASN A 770 -13.77 6.60 22.20
N TRP A 771 -12.90 6.27 21.24
CA TRP A 771 -12.68 7.02 20.00
C TRP A 771 -13.37 6.43 18.76
N ARG A 772 -14.10 5.32 18.87
CA ARG A 772 -14.97 4.76 17.81
C ARG A 772 -14.23 4.42 16.50
N GLY A 773 -12.95 4.06 16.59
CA GLY A 773 -12.13 3.68 15.44
C GLY A 773 -11.80 4.83 14.47
N TYR A 774 -11.94 6.09 14.89
CA TYR A 774 -11.50 7.24 14.08
C TYR A 774 -9.98 7.25 13.89
N ASN A 775 -9.24 6.95 14.95
CA ASN A 775 -7.81 6.71 14.93
C ASN A 775 -7.53 5.23 15.22
N SER A 776 -6.40 4.73 14.73
CA SER A 776 -5.95 3.37 15.03
C SER A 776 -5.12 3.40 16.32
N PRO A 777 -5.22 2.40 17.21
CA PRO A 777 -4.37 2.35 18.40
C PRO A 777 -2.91 2.19 18.01
N ALA A 778 -2.00 2.84 18.74
CA ALA A 778 -0.57 2.76 18.46
C ALA A 778 0.03 1.58 19.20
N LEU A 779 -0.25 0.42 18.64
CA LEU A 779 0.17 -0.87 19.17
C LEU A 779 1.61 -1.19 18.80
N GLY A 780 2.27 -0.24 18.14
CA GLY A 780 3.62 -0.35 17.69
C GLY A 780 4.62 0.61 18.23
N GLY A 781 5.64 0.64 17.40
CA GLY A 781 6.71 1.56 17.34
C GLY A 781 6.24 2.96 17.21
N PHE A 782 7.24 3.80 17.42
CA PHE A 782 7.05 5.20 17.23
C PHE A 782 6.87 5.53 15.74
N ILE A 783 7.50 4.78 14.84
CA ILE A 783 7.25 4.86 13.40
C ILE A 783 5.79 4.40 13.09
N PRO A 784 5.00 5.12 12.27
CA PRO A 784 3.57 4.83 12.02
C PRO A 784 3.29 3.94 10.80
N PRO A 785 2.13 3.25 10.74
CA PRO A 785 1.70 2.40 9.62
C PRO A 785 1.76 3.10 8.27
N GLY A 786 2.21 2.37 7.25
CA GLY A 786 2.44 2.90 5.91
C GLY A 786 3.74 3.66 5.73
N MET A 787 4.54 3.88 6.79
CA MET A 787 5.95 4.25 6.66
C MET A 787 6.82 2.98 6.60
N PRO A 788 7.89 2.97 5.79
CA PRO A 788 9.00 2.04 5.97
C PRO A 788 9.44 1.86 7.42
N GLY A 789 9.77 0.64 7.83
CA GLY A 789 10.27 0.35 9.19
C GLY A 789 9.25 0.55 10.32
N HIS A 790 8.00 0.94 10.02
CA HIS A 790 6.89 0.93 10.98
C HIS A 790 6.85 -0.39 11.72
N SER A 791 6.69 -0.35 13.06
CA SER A 791 6.86 -1.51 13.93
C SER A 791 5.70 -1.80 14.90
N PRO A 792 4.47 -2.21 14.51
CA PRO A 792 3.48 -2.71 15.45
C PRO A 792 4.10 -3.85 16.25
N GLY A 793 4.17 -3.64 17.57
CA GLY A 793 4.39 -4.66 18.57
C GLY A 793 5.66 -4.86 19.30
N ILE A 794 6.56 -3.93 19.08
CA ILE A 794 7.47 -3.55 20.14
C ILE A 794 6.69 -2.98 21.35
N ALA A 795 5.41 -2.60 21.20
CA ALA A 795 4.60 -2.08 22.29
C ALA A 795 4.22 -3.13 23.33
N LEU A 796 4.50 -2.78 24.59
CA LEU A 796 4.15 -3.56 25.75
C LEU A 796 2.62 -3.76 25.83
N PRO A 797 2.13 -5.00 26.02
CA PRO A 797 0.70 -5.29 26.02
C PRO A 797 0.00 -4.73 27.26
N TYR A 798 -1.31 -4.52 27.16
CA TYR A 798 -2.14 -4.21 28.32
C TYR A 798 -2.23 -5.40 29.29
N ASP A 799 -1.53 -5.30 30.42
CA ASP A 799 -1.54 -6.27 31.52
C ASP A 799 -1.50 -5.53 32.88
N PRO A 800 -2.67 -5.20 33.45
CA PRO A 800 -2.76 -4.50 34.72
C PRO A 800 -2.37 -5.38 35.92
N GLU A 801 -2.22 -6.70 35.77
CA GLU A 801 -1.70 -7.56 36.84
C GLU A 801 -0.18 -7.45 36.94
N HIS A 802 0.52 -7.59 35.81
CA HIS A 802 1.97 -7.41 35.75
C HIS A 802 2.39 -5.94 36.00
N ALA A 803 1.60 -4.96 35.54
CA ALA A 803 1.82 -3.55 35.86
C ALA A 803 1.85 -3.29 37.38
N ARG A 804 0.90 -3.88 38.14
CA ARG A 804 0.89 -3.81 39.61
C ARG A 804 2.08 -4.52 40.25
N GLN A 805 2.54 -5.63 39.66
CA GLN A 805 3.76 -6.31 40.11
C GLN A 805 4.99 -5.42 39.93
N LEU A 806 5.21 -4.88 38.72
CA LEU A 806 6.34 -3.99 38.41
C LEU A 806 6.37 -2.76 39.32
N LEU A 807 5.20 -2.15 39.56
CA LEU A 807 5.05 -1.00 40.47
C LEU A 807 5.34 -1.37 41.93
N SER A 808 4.91 -2.55 42.39
CA SER A 808 5.25 -3.07 43.71
C SER A 808 6.75 -3.34 43.85
N GLU A 809 7.39 -3.87 42.82
CA GLU A 809 8.85 -4.10 42.79
C GLU A 809 9.65 -2.80 42.73
N ALA A 810 9.09 -1.73 42.17
CA ALA A 810 9.64 -0.37 42.22
C ALA A 810 9.44 0.33 43.59
N GLY A 811 8.78 -0.34 44.55
CA GLY A 811 8.59 0.14 45.92
C GLY A 811 7.22 0.73 46.23
N PHE A 812 6.26 0.68 45.30
CA PHE A 812 4.95 1.34 45.42
C PHE A 812 3.76 0.35 45.37
N PRO A 813 3.66 -0.61 46.30
CA PRO A 813 2.64 -1.67 46.25
C PRO A 813 1.21 -1.10 46.30
N GLY A 814 0.48 -1.25 45.19
CA GLY A 814 -0.86 -0.70 45.00
C GLY A 814 -0.91 0.82 45.14
N GLY A 815 0.04 1.52 44.50
CA GLY A 815 0.14 2.99 44.49
C GLY A 815 0.62 3.60 45.82
N ARG A 816 0.79 2.81 46.88
CA ARG A 816 1.10 3.33 48.22
C ARG A 816 2.49 3.97 48.27
N GLY A 817 2.51 5.25 48.62
CA GLY A 817 3.74 6.04 48.69
C GLY A 817 4.22 6.58 47.34
N PHE A 818 3.47 6.34 46.25
CA PHE A 818 3.73 6.97 44.96
C PHE A 818 3.49 8.48 45.07
N PRO A 819 4.37 9.34 44.54
CA PRO A 819 4.17 10.78 44.58
C PRO A 819 3.02 11.20 43.64
N THR A 820 2.39 12.36 43.91
CA THR A 820 1.48 12.96 42.94
C THR A 820 2.26 13.34 41.69
N VAL A 821 1.82 12.83 40.53
CA VAL A 821 2.45 13.08 39.24
C VAL A 821 1.57 14.01 38.40
N GLU A 822 2.23 14.86 37.63
CA GLU A 822 1.65 15.89 36.76
C GLU A 822 1.67 15.41 35.32
N LEU A 823 0.48 15.29 34.71
CA LEU A 823 0.27 15.09 33.29
C LEU A 823 -0.04 16.42 32.61
N MET A 824 0.71 16.78 31.57
CA MET A 824 0.41 17.96 30.76
C MET A 824 -0.09 17.55 29.39
N ALA A 825 -1.16 18.19 28.94
CA ALA A 825 -1.72 17.99 27.62
C ALA A 825 -2.28 19.31 27.09
N THR A 826 -2.48 19.37 25.78
CA THR A 826 -3.10 20.53 25.13
C THR A 826 -4.58 20.66 25.46
N THR A 827 -5.15 21.86 25.29
CA THR A 827 -6.53 22.20 25.69
C THR A 827 -7.64 21.59 24.82
N ASP A 828 -7.31 20.85 23.77
CA ASP A 828 -8.28 20.33 22.80
C ASP A 828 -9.11 19.13 23.33
N PRO A 829 -10.28 18.85 22.73
CA PRO A 829 -11.15 17.75 23.17
C PRO A 829 -10.51 16.35 23.11
N ALA A 830 -9.61 16.10 22.16
CA ALA A 830 -8.93 14.82 22.00
C ALA A 830 -7.93 14.56 23.13
N SER A 831 -7.04 15.51 23.38
CA SER A 831 -6.07 15.49 24.49
C SER A 831 -6.75 15.43 25.85
N ARG A 832 -7.91 16.07 26.00
CA ARG A 832 -8.76 15.93 27.18
C ARG A 832 -9.28 14.50 27.36
N LEU A 833 -9.89 13.92 26.32
CA LEU A 833 -10.42 12.55 26.36
C LEU A 833 -9.32 11.54 26.67
N ALA A 834 -8.12 11.75 26.10
CA ALA A 834 -6.93 10.97 26.41
C ALA A 834 -6.47 11.12 27.87
N SER A 835 -6.38 12.35 28.38
CA SER A 835 -5.94 12.63 29.76
C SER A 835 -6.92 12.08 30.81
N GLU A 836 -8.23 12.22 30.57
CA GLU A 836 -9.28 11.69 31.45
C GLU A 836 -9.30 10.15 31.43
N TYR A 837 -9.04 9.52 30.27
CA TYR A 837 -8.90 8.06 30.17
C TYR A 837 -7.64 7.53 30.85
N LEU A 838 -6.49 8.15 30.62
CA LEU A 838 -5.22 7.82 31.29
C LEU A 838 -5.34 7.96 32.81
N GLN A 839 -5.95 9.05 33.29
CA GLN A 839 -6.21 9.24 34.72
C GLN A 839 -7.06 8.10 35.32
N ALA A 840 -8.12 7.67 34.62
CA ALA A 840 -8.96 6.57 35.06
C ALA A 840 -8.19 5.24 35.09
N GLN A 841 -7.50 4.89 33.99
CA GLN A 841 -6.68 3.67 33.89
C GLN A 841 -5.61 3.60 34.99
N LEU A 842 -4.86 4.69 35.22
CA LEU A 842 -3.82 4.73 36.26
C LEU A 842 -4.40 4.67 37.69
N ASN A 843 -5.60 5.20 37.93
CA ASN A 843 -6.27 5.06 39.22
C ASN A 843 -6.80 3.63 39.43
N ASP A 844 -7.59 3.11 38.49
CA ASP A 844 -8.24 1.79 38.59
C ASP A 844 -7.22 0.65 38.62
N ASN A 845 -6.19 0.70 37.77
CA ASN A 845 -5.22 -0.37 37.62
C ASN A 845 -4.03 -0.26 38.59
N LEU A 846 -3.54 0.95 38.90
CA LEU A 846 -2.34 1.13 39.74
C LEU A 846 -2.60 1.78 41.12
N GLY A 847 -3.77 2.38 41.34
CA GLY A 847 -4.04 3.17 42.54
C GLY A 847 -3.28 4.50 42.57
N ILE A 848 -2.94 5.05 41.40
CA ILE A 848 -2.17 6.30 41.26
C ILE A 848 -3.11 7.45 40.87
N ASP A 849 -3.17 8.47 41.72
CA ASP A 849 -3.83 9.74 41.40
C ASP A 849 -2.90 10.63 40.55
N THR A 850 -3.15 10.68 39.24
CA THR A 850 -2.49 11.62 38.32
C THR A 850 -3.31 12.91 38.23
N ALA A 851 -2.69 14.05 38.54
CA ALA A 851 -3.28 15.36 38.25
C ALA A 851 -2.92 15.75 36.81
N TRP A 852 -3.87 16.30 36.04
CA TRP A 852 -3.58 16.78 34.68
C TRP A 852 -3.86 18.27 34.50
N GLU A 853 -2.98 18.96 33.76
CA GLU A 853 -3.04 20.40 33.48
C GLU A 853 -3.32 20.66 31.98
N PRO A 854 -4.49 21.21 31.61
CA PRO A 854 -4.74 21.68 30.26
C PRO A 854 -3.91 22.93 29.98
N THR A 855 -2.94 22.81 29.06
CA THR A 855 -2.00 23.90 28.71
C THR A 855 -2.23 24.38 27.28
N GLU A 856 -2.12 25.69 27.07
CA GLU A 856 -2.17 26.31 25.73
C GLU A 856 -0.92 25.91 24.93
N PHE A 857 -1.04 25.75 23.60
CA PHE A 857 -0.01 25.11 22.76
C PHE A 857 1.36 25.81 22.75
N GLU A 858 1.45 27.15 22.64
CA GLU A 858 2.73 27.88 22.70
C GLU A 858 3.41 27.69 24.06
N THR A 859 2.62 27.76 25.13
CA THR A 859 3.08 27.54 26.51
C THR A 859 3.52 26.08 26.72
N TYR A 860 2.80 25.14 26.11
CA TYR A 860 3.03 23.70 26.18
C TYR A 860 4.39 23.33 25.57
N VAL A 861 4.63 23.69 24.30
CA VAL A 861 5.90 23.42 23.59
C VAL A 861 7.09 23.91 24.43
N ARG A 862 7.06 25.16 24.90
CA ARG A 862 8.15 25.76 25.69
C ARG A 862 8.37 25.12 27.07
N ARG A 863 7.33 24.54 27.70
CA ARG A 863 7.49 23.82 28.96
C ARG A 863 8.17 22.47 28.73
N ILE A 864 7.78 21.72 27.69
CA ILE A 864 8.39 20.41 27.37
C ILE A 864 9.90 20.54 27.09
N GLU A 865 10.35 21.58 26.40
CA GLU A 865 11.77 21.79 26.10
C GLU A 865 12.63 22.21 27.30
N LYS A 866 12.06 22.92 28.29
CA LYS A 866 12.84 23.62 29.34
C LYS A 866 12.71 23.02 30.73
N ASP A 867 11.50 22.59 31.08
CA ASP A 867 11.20 21.99 32.38
C ASP A 867 9.97 21.07 32.22
N PRO A 868 10.14 19.90 31.58
CA PRO A 868 9.01 19.03 31.30
C PRO A 868 8.38 18.52 32.60
N PRO A 869 7.05 18.31 32.59
CA PRO A 869 6.30 17.72 33.70
C PRO A 869 6.69 16.25 33.87
N HIS A 870 6.09 15.55 34.82
CA HIS A 870 6.32 14.11 34.98
C HIS A 870 5.88 13.30 33.74
N LEU A 871 4.74 13.68 33.16
CA LEU A 871 4.10 13.03 32.01
C LEU A 871 3.60 14.10 31.03
N PHE A 872 3.66 13.83 29.73
CA PHE A 872 3.14 14.76 28.72
C PHE A 872 2.59 14.06 27.46
N LEU A 873 1.49 14.56 26.89
CA LEU A 873 0.90 14.03 25.64
C LEU A 873 1.40 14.81 24.41
N TRP A 874 2.21 14.18 23.58
CA TRP A 874 2.81 14.78 22.38
C TRP A 874 2.36 14.06 21.10
N GLY A 875 2.63 14.67 19.95
CA GLY A 875 2.38 14.09 18.63
C GLY A 875 3.47 14.43 17.62
N TRP A 876 3.78 13.51 16.71
CA TRP A 876 4.77 13.69 15.66
C TRP A 876 4.23 13.24 14.30
N VAL A 877 4.23 14.16 13.33
CA VAL A 877 3.84 13.92 11.93
C VAL A 877 5.12 13.77 11.10
N ALA A 878 5.12 12.88 10.11
CA ALA A 878 6.25 12.72 9.20
C ALA A 878 6.45 13.96 8.32
N ASP A 879 7.61 14.61 8.42
CA ASP A 879 8.02 15.63 7.44
C ASP A 879 8.47 14.94 6.12
N TYR A 880 9.09 13.76 6.23
CA TYR A 880 9.50 12.92 5.10
C TYR A 880 9.27 11.42 5.39
N PRO A 881 9.01 10.59 4.35
CA PRO A 881 8.52 9.21 4.52
C PRO A 881 9.66 8.20 4.80
N ASP A 882 10.43 8.42 5.86
CA ASP A 882 11.61 7.61 6.22
C ASP A 882 11.78 7.48 7.76
N PRO A 883 12.20 6.31 8.30
CA PRO A 883 12.38 6.08 9.74
C PRO A 883 13.23 7.11 10.48
N ASP A 884 14.22 7.71 9.81
CA ASP A 884 15.09 8.73 10.40
C ASP A 884 14.30 9.92 10.96
N ASN A 885 13.15 10.23 10.34
CA ASN A 885 12.27 11.31 10.78
C ASN A 885 11.68 11.05 12.18
N PHE A 886 11.21 9.83 12.45
CA PHE A 886 10.68 9.49 13.78
C PHE A 886 11.82 9.24 14.78
N LEU A 887 12.77 8.36 14.43
CA LEU A 887 13.75 7.88 15.39
C LEU A 887 14.87 8.90 15.69
N ARG A 888 15.14 9.85 14.80
CA ARG A 888 16.13 10.91 15.01
C ARG A 888 15.48 12.29 15.18
N GLU A 889 14.70 12.76 14.20
CA GLU A 889 14.27 14.18 14.18
C GLU A 889 13.27 14.54 15.28
N CYS A 890 12.38 13.63 15.68
CA CYS A 890 11.50 13.89 16.82
C CYS A 890 12.28 14.13 18.14
N ASN A 891 13.51 13.60 18.23
CA ASN A 891 14.45 13.82 19.34
C ASN A 891 13.82 13.51 20.71
N ILE A 892 13.37 12.26 20.88
CA ILE A 892 12.86 11.74 22.15
C ILE A 892 13.86 11.91 23.31
N PRO A 893 15.19 11.68 23.15
CA PRO A 893 16.18 11.95 24.19
C PRO A 893 16.09 13.37 24.79
N ALA A 894 15.98 14.41 23.96
CA ALA A 894 15.85 15.78 24.44
C ALA A 894 14.54 16.04 25.21
N LYS A 895 13.42 15.45 24.76
CA LYS A 895 12.10 15.64 25.38
C LYS A 895 11.91 14.88 26.70
N THR A 896 12.59 13.74 26.87
CA THR A 896 12.38 12.80 27.99
C THR A 896 13.56 12.73 28.97
N CYS A 897 14.71 13.31 28.61
CA CYS A 897 16.01 13.10 29.25
C CYS A 897 16.49 11.62 29.23
N TRP A 898 15.97 10.80 28.31
CA TRP A 898 16.44 9.44 28.08
C TRP A 898 17.74 9.40 27.25
N GLN A 899 18.55 8.37 27.48
CA GLN A 899 19.83 8.15 26.80
C GLN A 899 20.09 6.64 26.67
N ASN A 900 20.47 6.17 25.48
CA ASN A 900 20.77 4.76 25.24
C ASN A 900 21.82 4.60 24.12
N GLU A 901 23.02 4.12 24.48
CA GLU A 901 24.16 4.01 23.54
C GLU A 901 23.98 2.94 22.44
N ASP A 902 23.06 1.99 22.60
CA ASP A 902 22.73 1.01 21.56
C ASP A 902 21.73 1.61 20.56
N TYR A 903 20.70 2.31 21.04
CA TYR A 903 19.76 3.08 20.22
C TYR A 903 20.48 4.09 19.31
N ASP A 904 21.29 4.97 19.92
CA ASP A 904 22.02 6.02 19.20
C ASP A 904 22.93 5.43 18.10
N ARG A 905 23.58 4.29 18.41
CA ARG A 905 24.44 3.58 17.48
C ARG A 905 23.68 2.94 16.32
N LEU A 906 22.51 2.36 16.58
CA LEU A 906 21.68 1.71 15.56
C LEU A 906 21.09 2.73 14.59
N VAL A 907 20.52 3.83 15.11
CA VAL A 907 20.02 4.95 14.30
C VAL A 907 21.15 5.51 13.43
N GLU A 908 22.33 5.77 14.01
CA GLU A 908 23.45 6.34 13.27
C GLU A 908 24.07 5.36 12.26
N GLN A 909 24.10 4.04 12.54
CA GLN A 909 24.53 3.04 11.57
C GLN A 909 23.56 2.91 10.40
N ALA A 910 22.25 2.95 10.65
CA ALA A 910 21.22 2.84 9.62
C ALA A 910 21.38 3.91 8.53
N ARG A 911 21.68 5.14 8.94
CA ARG A 911 21.89 6.30 8.03
C ARG A 911 23.02 6.10 7.02
N ARG A 912 23.98 5.22 7.31
CA ARG A 912 25.21 5.02 6.52
C ARG A 912 25.12 3.84 5.54
N ILE A 913 24.10 2.99 5.68
CA ILE A 913 23.98 1.76 4.90
C ILE A 913 23.21 2.00 3.61
N MET A 914 23.85 1.68 2.48
CA MET A 914 23.26 1.77 1.13
C MET A 914 22.42 0.55 0.71
N ASN A 915 22.36 -0.49 1.54
CA ASN A 915 21.44 -1.61 1.31
C ASN A 915 20.16 -1.34 2.11
N GLN A 916 19.06 -1.09 1.40
CA GLN A 916 17.82 -0.62 2.03
C GLN A 916 17.23 -1.62 3.04
N GLU A 917 17.35 -2.93 2.78
CA GLU A 917 16.97 -4.02 3.68
C GLU A 917 17.77 -3.96 4.99
N GLN A 918 19.11 -4.00 4.93
CA GLN A 918 19.99 -3.89 6.11
C GLN A 918 19.78 -2.58 6.89
N ARG A 919 19.50 -1.49 6.19
CA ARG A 919 19.22 -0.18 6.78
C ARG A 919 17.92 -0.17 7.57
N MET A 920 16.86 -0.76 7.03
CA MET A 920 15.60 -0.89 7.74
C MET A 920 15.75 -1.77 9.00
N VAL A 921 16.49 -2.90 8.93
CA VAL A 921 16.78 -3.80 10.09
C VAL A 921 17.27 -3.02 11.31
N LEU A 922 18.22 -2.11 11.12
CA LEU A 922 18.79 -1.32 12.21
C LEU A 922 17.78 -0.33 12.81
N TYR A 923 16.95 0.32 11.99
CA TYR A 923 15.95 1.26 12.49
C TYR A 923 14.90 0.57 13.39
N ARG A 924 14.47 -0.65 13.08
CA ARG A 924 13.52 -1.35 13.96
C ARG A 924 14.14 -1.91 15.22
N GLN A 925 15.44 -2.26 15.17
CA GLN A 925 16.17 -2.58 16.40
C GLN A 925 16.23 -1.34 17.30
N ALA A 926 16.39 -0.13 16.75
CA ALA A 926 16.28 1.11 17.50
C ALA A 926 14.84 1.36 17.99
N ASP A 927 13.81 1.25 17.16
CA ASP A 927 12.41 1.40 17.57
C ASP A 927 12.07 0.41 18.71
N ARG A 928 12.51 -0.86 18.63
CA ARG A 928 12.34 -1.86 19.70
C ARG A 928 12.93 -1.40 21.03
N ILE A 929 14.16 -0.89 21.04
CA ILE A 929 14.78 -0.35 22.26
C ILE A 929 13.96 0.84 22.80
N LEU A 930 13.51 1.74 21.92
CA LEU A 930 12.70 2.91 22.28
C LEU A 930 11.38 2.54 22.95
N ILE A 931 10.76 1.41 22.57
CA ILE A 931 9.48 1.00 23.17
C ILE A 931 9.68 0.04 24.36
N GLU A 932 10.66 -0.86 24.34
CA GLU A 932 10.96 -1.75 25.47
C GLU A 932 11.44 -1.00 26.72
N GLU A 933 12.25 0.07 26.55
CA GLU A 933 12.67 0.92 27.66
C GLU A 933 11.61 1.96 28.08
N ALA A 934 10.56 2.13 27.26
CA ALA A 934 9.42 3.01 27.47
C ALA A 934 9.74 4.45 28.00
N PRO A 935 10.73 5.22 27.48
CA PRO A 935 10.76 6.68 27.67
C PRO A 935 9.52 7.37 27.07
N ILE A 936 8.84 6.70 26.12
CA ILE A 936 7.52 7.08 25.60
C ILE A 936 6.58 5.87 25.58
N MET A 937 5.29 6.13 25.47
CA MET A 937 4.24 5.17 25.11
C MET A 937 3.47 5.72 23.90
N PRO A 938 3.61 5.14 22.71
CA PRO A 938 2.69 5.40 21.61
C PRO A 938 1.24 5.10 22.02
N VAL A 939 0.34 6.05 21.74
CA VAL A 939 -1.08 6.03 22.11
C VAL A 939 -1.96 5.71 20.89
N CYS A 940 -1.82 6.47 19.81
CA CYS A 940 -2.58 6.24 18.57
C CYS A 940 -1.81 6.66 17.31
N TYR A 941 -2.14 6.01 16.20
CA TYR A 941 -1.79 6.45 14.85
C TYR A 941 -2.96 7.28 14.32
N TYR A 942 -2.70 8.56 14.13
CA TYR A 942 -3.71 9.54 13.71
C TYR A 942 -4.01 9.42 12.22
N ARG A 943 -5.28 9.68 11.88
CA ARG A 943 -5.71 9.98 10.51
C ARG A 943 -6.18 11.43 10.49
N MET A 944 -5.87 12.19 9.44
CA MET A 944 -6.34 13.57 9.38
C MET A 944 -7.78 13.61 8.86
N HIS A 945 -8.66 14.20 9.67
CA HIS A 945 -10.10 14.29 9.42
C HIS A 945 -10.48 15.72 9.09
N LEU A 946 -10.93 15.98 7.85
CA LEU A 946 -11.25 17.32 7.38
C LEU A 946 -12.72 17.46 7.00
N LEU A 947 -13.30 18.64 7.21
CA LEU A 947 -14.47 19.10 6.47
C LEU A 947 -14.04 20.13 5.43
N VAL A 948 -14.36 19.88 4.17
CA VAL A 948 -14.03 20.74 3.02
C VAL A 948 -15.34 21.16 2.36
N LYS A 949 -15.60 22.46 2.23
CA LYS A 949 -16.85 22.93 1.62
C LYS A 949 -16.96 22.44 0.16
N PRO A 950 -18.15 22.07 -0.35
CA PRO A 950 -18.28 21.47 -1.69
C PRO A 950 -17.78 22.34 -2.84
N TRP A 951 -17.71 23.66 -2.67
CA TRP A 951 -17.18 24.59 -3.65
C TRP A 951 -15.65 24.66 -3.69
N VAL A 952 -14.95 24.11 -2.69
CA VAL A 952 -13.49 24.03 -2.64
C VAL A 952 -13.05 22.74 -3.34
N LYS A 953 -12.26 22.87 -4.41
CA LYS A 953 -11.67 21.74 -5.12
C LYS A 953 -10.15 21.76 -4.98
N ARG A 954 -9.55 20.57 -5.07
CA ARG A 954 -8.09 20.33 -4.95
C ARG A 954 -7.54 20.75 -3.57
N TYR A 955 -8.31 20.43 -2.53
CA TYR A 955 -7.90 20.52 -1.13
C TYR A 955 -8.21 19.17 -0.44
N PRO A 956 -7.35 18.63 0.45
CA PRO A 956 -6.03 19.15 0.83
C PRO A 956 -5.05 19.19 -0.34
N GLY A 957 -4.06 20.10 -0.26
CA GLY A 957 -3.10 20.38 -1.31
C GLY A 957 -2.60 21.83 -1.26
N SER A 958 -1.64 22.17 -2.13
CA SER A 958 -1.05 23.51 -2.17
C SER A 958 -2.08 24.59 -2.50
N TRP A 959 -2.14 25.66 -1.70
CA TRP A 959 -3.14 26.73 -1.82
C TRP A 959 -3.10 27.45 -3.19
N LYS A 960 -1.99 27.37 -3.92
CA LYS A 960 -1.84 27.93 -5.27
C LYS A 960 -2.70 27.21 -6.31
N ASP A 961 -3.05 25.95 -6.06
CA ASP A 961 -3.77 25.05 -6.97
C ASP A 961 -5.26 24.88 -6.64
N VAL A 962 -5.68 25.35 -5.46
CA VAL A 962 -7.07 25.34 -4.97
C VAL A 962 -8.00 26.13 -5.89
N VAL A 963 -9.15 25.55 -6.20
CA VAL A 963 -10.22 26.22 -6.96
C VAL A 963 -11.43 26.41 -6.05
N ILE A 964 -11.93 27.64 -5.99
CA ILE A 964 -13.20 27.99 -5.35
C ILE A 964 -14.23 28.20 -6.46
N GLU A 965 -15.25 27.34 -6.49
CA GLU A 965 -16.38 27.41 -7.41
C GLU A 965 -17.45 28.40 -6.93
N PRO A 966 -18.20 29.05 -7.84
CA PRO A 966 -19.43 29.76 -7.49
C PRO A 966 -20.46 28.81 -6.86
N HIS A 967 -21.12 29.24 -5.79
CA HIS A 967 -22.11 28.49 -5.02
C HIS A 967 -23.26 29.39 -4.54
#